data_AF-A0AAW0QUJ0-F1
#
_entry.id   AF-A0AAW0QUJ0-F1
#
_cell.length_a   1.000
_cell.length_b   1.000
_cell.length_c   1.000
_cell.angle_alpha   90.00
_cell.angle_beta   90.00
_cell.angle_gamma   90.00
#
_symmetry.space_group_name_H-M   'P 1'
#
loop_
_entity.id
_entity.type
_entity.pdbx_description
1 polymer ?
#
loop_
_entity_poly.entity_id
_entity_poly.type
_entity_poly.pdbx_seq_one_letter_code
_entity_poly.pdbx_strand_id
1 'polypeptide(L)'
;MEPAGGANSVRRGKQRETASAPSTASASLGASRRNASEAGHTGESKPKRHKGGNPPNSDDAEEDAACGTESGSPHADRPITNPLRAFIEMVDKAAHRTEPGKFADLKKIAENGRINFKVVTLCSGTESPIFALQLIQEAFYSKFGCELFRFEQLFAAEIVEFKQAFVSRNTGCIVFNDMRELLIGEKEATTAKGPKKPIPLNPTILVAGTSCVDFSTLNVKTQRAFSPKIRGFFADGKVLETLKDVRQAIQDVTSNRDVLLGLGESEQTFFSMLSYVAEHKPWIVILENVLAAPFESAKDQWFKPLGYTAWVGKLDTKDFYVPQTRQRRYLVAFRDEKFSAAETICGSLGEAIKCLTQPASASAADFLLGPNHPLAQIARLELEDKAQRPKLKEKAAWDYSKLRHAATRRSEALGNERPVTQWQENGEAQFYDRLNKIFWETQTQRVKDTIDMNQLRALLSGNSWDLFFKTKVIDLSQNVDRARLIPSFFNVGCITPNGLPFISCDGRVVTGHEALALQGLPLMKIKFSKETQDQLKDLAGNAMSTTVIGAVLYAIFMTSLIDNDGEGSPWRESSGITKDYPNPFVSTSSELAPGPLQLEFMPQYDTTGFVAFSVEKVNNKVSQHRRYCFCNGTDQYSTTRLQICNICAMIRCTNCAGNPVHDYRSYEFRSPEPKPYRVAECEFLQYFPTVITNLLNPEWERDLNKFTNQSTLLLKGAYDTPTNSKATTIFEALAKAKFLYQRFYITEVITLTYTSDDGFELKVVCTGSGIDWFVMLDPYSSHATKVLEDKSRLRKFCGRSQPFMKGTGPHEAHSPLHIKWFMWDFASIEVKAIISVRQDATKGKVIDLALEHANGGELSEMLEGEITGKYLGAPKCDAAESSLFIREEAGAHSQSVRLFKDPTRSGPPDEDGFAISYEHRFLAAHEHREYLLKFEPKAKLHKLEECSEEAFKAEIGSRWEELGD
;
A
#
# COMPACT_ATOMS: atom_id res chain seq x y z
N MET A 1 -19.58 -73.27 -14.36
CA MET A 1 -20.14 -73.46 -13.01
C MET A 1 -18.96 -73.55 -12.04
N GLU A 2 -19.12 -73.08 -10.81
CA GLU A 2 -18.11 -73.02 -9.73
C GLU A 2 -17.52 -74.40 -9.34
N PRO A 3 -16.48 -74.53 -8.45
CA PRO A 3 -15.49 -73.58 -7.87
C PRO A 3 -14.02 -74.13 -7.86
N ALA A 4 -13.15 -73.57 -6.98
CA ALA A 4 -11.80 -73.98 -6.49
C ALA A 4 -10.55 -73.39 -7.21
N GLY A 5 -9.40 -73.12 -6.56
CA GLY A 5 -9.01 -73.15 -5.12
C GLY A 5 -7.48 -72.92 -4.88
N GLY A 6 -7.05 -72.69 -3.62
CA GLY A 6 -5.63 -72.59 -3.15
C GLY A 6 -5.21 -71.19 -2.62
N ALA A 7 -4.80 -70.90 -1.36
CA ALA A 7 -3.94 -71.53 -0.33
C ALA A 7 -2.42 -71.19 -0.49
N ASN A 8 -1.58 -70.88 0.53
CA ASN A 8 -1.74 -70.75 2.01
C ASN A 8 -0.51 -70.05 2.70
N SER A 9 -0.51 -69.96 4.05
CA SER A 9 0.58 -69.65 5.02
C SER A 9 0.75 -68.17 5.49
N VAL A 10 0.60 -67.74 6.78
CA VAL A 10 1.14 -68.16 8.13
C VAL A 10 2.47 -67.42 8.46
N ARG A 11 2.73 -66.72 9.59
CA ARG A 11 2.17 -66.53 10.97
C ARG A 11 2.53 -65.06 11.43
N ARG A 12 2.05 -64.40 12.52
CA ARG A 12 1.94 -64.70 13.97
C ARG A 12 0.88 -63.80 14.68
N GLY A 13 0.30 -64.26 15.80
CA GLY A 13 -0.62 -63.50 16.68
C GLY A 13 0.11 -62.59 17.70
N LYS A 14 -0.54 -61.97 18.71
CA LYS A 14 -1.80 -62.32 19.42
C LYS A 14 -2.73 -61.12 19.70
N GLN A 15 -3.98 -61.42 20.04
CA GLN A 15 -5.03 -60.49 20.46
C GLN A 15 -5.06 -60.22 21.98
N ARG A 16 -5.60 -59.03 22.32
CA ARG A 16 -6.49 -58.66 23.46
C ARG A 16 -6.61 -59.55 24.69
N GLU A 17 -6.73 -58.86 25.84
CA GLU A 17 -7.71 -59.22 26.88
C GLU A 17 -8.26 -57.95 27.58
N THR A 18 -9.38 -58.08 28.30
CA THR A 18 -10.20 -56.96 28.81
C THR A 18 -10.83 -57.26 30.17
N ALA A 19 -11.10 -56.19 30.96
CA ALA A 19 -12.23 -55.99 31.90
C ALA A 19 -11.98 -56.01 33.44
N SER A 20 -12.99 -55.44 34.14
CA SER A 20 -13.35 -55.44 35.59
C SER A 20 -12.62 -54.54 36.63
N ALA A 21 -13.24 -53.40 36.97
CA ALA A 21 -13.99 -53.07 38.23
C ALA A 21 -13.50 -53.54 39.64
N PRO A 22 -14.04 -53.04 40.79
CA PRO A 22 -14.42 -51.67 41.22
C PRO A 22 -14.11 -51.33 42.73
N SER A 23 -14.63 -50.19 43.25
CA SER A 23 -14.82 -49.81 44.68
C SER A 23 -13.56 -49.35 45.49
N THR A 24 -13.62 -48.53 46.57
CA THR A 24 -14.68 -48.08 47.50
C THR A 24 -14.59 -46.57 47.90
N ALA A 25 -15.66 -46.02 48.48
CA ALA A 25 -15.68 -44.74 49.24
C ALA A 25 -15.25 -44.96 50.73
N SER A 26 -15.29 -44.05 51.73
CA SER A 26 -15.88 -42.71 51.94
C SER A 26 -15.29 -42.10 53.24
N ALA A 27 -15.55 -40.81 53.56
CA ALA A 27 -16.09 -40.38 54.87
C ALA A 27 -16.13 -38.84 55.01
N SER A 28 -17.14 -38.34 55.76
CA SER A 28 -17.43 -36.94 56.05
C SER A 28 -17.50 -36.69 57.56
N LEU A 29 -17.56 -35.41 57.99
CA LEU A 29 -18.21 -34.82 59.20
C LEU A 29 -17.63 -33.40 59.44
N GLY A 30 -18.33 -32.36 59.95
CA GLY A 30 -19.76 -32.22 60.22
C GLY A 30 -20.09 -31.53 61.56
N ALA A 31 -20.08 -30.18 61.64
CA ALA A 31 -20.63 -29.34 62.73
C ALA A 31 -20.51 -27.83 62.40
N SER A 32 -21.29 -26.86 62.92
CA SER A 32 -22.64 -26.83 63.54
C SER A 32 -23.06 -25.37 63.89
N ARG A 33 -24.25 -24.90 63.44
CA ARG A 33 -25.15 -23.88 64.10
C ARG A 33 -24.61 -22.44 64.36
N ARG A 34 -25.38 -21.34 64.56
CA ARG A 34 -26.84 -21.02 64.56
C ARG A 34 -27.05 -19.48 64.45
N ASN A 35 -28.11 -19.07 63.74
CA ASN A 35 -29.09 -17.95 63.90
C ASN A 35 -28.79 -16.57 64.53
N ALA A 36 -29.62 -15.60 64.07
CA ALA A 36 -30.08 -14.33 64.69
C ALA A 36 -29.15 -13.10 64.54
N SER A 37 -29.61 -11.83 64.52
CA SER A 37 -30.87 -11.17 64.07
C SER A 37 -30.70 -9.64 64.25
N GLU A 38 -31.55 -8.79 63.63
CA GLU A 38 -31.65 -7.33 63.88
C GLU A 38 -30.40 -6.48 63.51
N ALA A 39 -30.44 -5.14 63.40
CA ALA A 39 -31.43 -4.22 62.82
C ALA A 39 -30.81 -2.81 62.61
N GLY A 40 -31.13 -2.14 61.50
CA GLY A 40 -31.21 -0.66 61.44
C GLY A 40 -29.95 0.21 61.20
N HIS A 41 -30.26 1.46 60.81
CA HIS A 41 -29.45 2.70 60.82
C HIS A 41 -28.36 2.93 59.75
N THR A 42 -28.78 3.67 58.71
CA THR A 42 -28.27 5.01 58.31
C THR A 42 -26.81 5.39 58.58
N GLY A 43 -26.10 5.84 57.54
CA GLY A 43 -24.91 6.68 57.70
C GLY A 43 -24.08 6.87 56.43
N GLU A 44 -24.14 8.05 55.82
CA GLU A 44 -23.13 8.47 54.85
C GLU A 44 -21.76 8.63 55.53
N SER A 45 -20.66 8.21 54.89
CA SER A 45 -19.36 8.88 55.04
C SER A 45 -18.31 8.45 54.01
N LYS A 46 -17.37 9.37 53.76
CA LYS A 46 -16.33 9.33 52.72
C LYS A 46 -15.27 8.24 52.96
N PRO A 47 -14.61 7.73 51.89
CA PRO A 47 -13.54 6.75 52.04
C PRO A 47 -12.26 7.36 52.66
N LYS A 48 -11.63 6.62 53.58
CA LYS A 48 -10.23 6.85 53.98
C LYS A 48 -9.35 5.68 53.55
N ARG A 49 -8.17 6.02 53.04
CA ARG A 49 -7.12 5.13 52.53
C ARG A 49 -6.69 4.07 53.57
N HIS A 50 -6.33 2.88 53.09
CA HIS A 50 -5.19 2.15 53.66
C HIS A 50 -4.30 1.54 52.57
N LYS A 51 -3.01 1.51 52.92
CA LYS A 51 -1.81 1.07 52.18
C LYS A 51 -2.03 -0.29 51.45
N GLY A 52 -1.41 -0.57 50.31
CA GLY A 52 -0.24 0.07 49.70
C GLY A 52 0.90 -0.97 49.58
N GLY A 53 0.91 -1.70 48.46
CA GLY A 53 2.04 -2.52 48.00
C GLY A 53 2.33 -2.12 46.56
N ASN A 54 3.59 -1.77 46.27
CA ASN A 54 3.94 -1.08 45.02
C ASN A 54 3.91 -2.01 43.80
N PRO A 55 3.39 -1.55 42.63
CA PRO A 55 3.75 -2.08 41.32
C PRO A 55 5.21 -1.72 40.96
N PRO A 56 5.82 -2.38 39.97
CA PRO A 56 7.15 -2.01 39.48
C PRO A 56 7.15 -0.63 38.78
N ASN A 57 8.26 0.10 38.90
CA ASN A 57 8.43 1.48 38.44
C ASN A 57 7.97 1.74 37.00
N SER A 58 7.33 2.89 36.82
CA SER A 58 6.89 3.44 35.54
C SER A 58 7.54 4.82 35.34
N ASP A 59 8.85 4.83 35.08
CA ASP A 59 9.64 6.08 34.91
C ASP A 59 10.04 6.34 33.43
N ASP A 60 9.59 5.49 32.47
CA ASP A 60 9.85 5.63 31.03
C ASP A 60 8.58 6.03 30.22
N ALA A 61 7.63 6.75 30.83
CA ALA A 61 6.29 6.99 30.26
C ALA A 61 5.90 8.46 30.01
N GLU A 62 6.75 9.44 30.33
CA GLU A 62 6.46 10.87 30.17
C GLU A 62 7.52 11.62 29.34
N GLU A 63 7.71 11.24 28.07
CA GLU A 63 8.26 12.15 27.05
C GLU A 63 7.64 11.99 25.63
N ASP A 64 6.67 11.09 25.45
CA ASP A 64 6.02 10.79 24.15
C ASP A 64 4.81 11.71 23.80
N ALA A 65 4.59 12.78 24.57
CA ALA A 65 3.41 13.67 24.46
C ALA A 65 3.70 15.05 23.81
N ALA A 66 4.66 15.11 22.89
CA ALA A 66 5.00 16.33 22.13
C ALA A 66 5.29 16.09 20.63
N CYS A 67 4.62 15.11 20.01
CA CYS A 67 4.58 14.99 18.55
C CYS A 67 3.27 15.61 18.04
N GLY A 68 3.39 16.74 17.33
CA GLY A 68 2.24 17.57 16.97
C GLY A 68 1.18 16.83 16.16
N THR A 69 -0.09 17.07 16.51
CA THR A 69 -1.25 16.71 15.69
C THR A 69 -1.38 17.65 14.49
N GLU A 70 -0.34 17.72 13.66
CA GLU A 70 -0.49 18.25 12.31
C GLU A 70 -1.03 17.12 11.43
N SER A 71 -2.33 17.22 11.12
CA SER A 71 -2.91 16.56 9.95
C SER A 71 -2.04 16.90 8.76
N GLY A 72 -1.29 15.92 8.24
CA GLY A 72 -0.23 16.15 7.27
C GLY A 72 -0.70 17.03 6.12
N SER A 73 -0.21 18.26 6.06
CA SER A 73 -0.55 19.17 4.97
C SER A 73 -0.07 18.52 3.67
N PRO A 74 -0.90 18.39 2.62
CA PRO A 74 -0.42 17.90 1.35
C PRO A 74 0.70 18.83 0.87
N HIS A 75 1.92 18.28 0.75
CA HIS A 75 3.07 18.99 0.23
C HIS A 75 2.73 19.57 -1.15
N ALA A 76 3.34 20.71 -1.50
CA ALA A 76 3.11 21.36 -2.80
C ALA A 76 3.72 20.56 -3.97
N ASP A 77 4.48 19.51 -3.67
CA ASP A 77 5.27 18.71 -4.59
C ASP A 77 4.59 17.38 -4.91
N ARG A 78 4.88 16.84 -6.11
CA ARG A 78 4.24 15.62 -6.65
C ARG A 78 4.46 14.41 -5.70
N PRO A 79 3.39 13.66 -5.33
CA PRO A 79 3.48 12.45 -4.52
C PRO A 79 4.47 11.41 -5.07
N ILE A 80 5.29 10.84 -4.17
CA ILE A 80 6.36 9.91 -4.54
C ILE A 80 5.97 8.46 -4.26
N THR A 81 5.72 7.72 -5.34
CA THR A 81 5.48 6.27 -5.34
C THR A 81 6.66 5.45 -5.88
N ASN A 82 7.63 6.12 -6.53
CA ASN A 82 8.79 5.47 -7.14
C ASN A 82 10.03 5.62 -6.25
N PRO A 83 10.69 4.52 -5.84
CA PRO A 83 11.85 4.60 -4.96
C PRO A 83 13.02 5.39 -5.57
N LEU A 84 13.25 5.36 -6.89
CA LEU A 84 14.31 6.18 -7.51
C LEU A 84 14.05 7.68 -7.32
N ARG A 85 12.78 8.13 -7.37
CA ARG A 85 12.43 9.53 -7.09
C ARG A 85 12.65 9.89 -5.62
N ALA A 86 12.35 8.98 -4.69
CA ALA A 86 12.67 9.16 -3.27
C ALA A 86 14.18 9.32 -3.03
N PHE A 87 15.02 8.52 -3.72
CA PHE A 87 16.48 8.66 -3.64
C PHE A 87 17.00 9.94 -4.31
N ILE A 88 16.42 10.39 -5.43
CA ILE A 88 16.74 11.69 -6.04
C ILE A 88 16.47 12.84 -5.06
N GLU A 89 15.31 12.87 -4.41
CA GLU A 89 15.00 13.91 -3.42
C GLU A 89 15.85 13.79 -2.14
N MET A 90 16.21 12.57 -1.71
CA MET A 90 17.14 12.34 -0.60
C MET A 90 18.53 12.93 -0.88
N VAL A 91 19.08 12.69 -2.06
CA VAL A 91 20.35 13.30 -2.51
C VAL A 91 20.22 14.82 -2.62
N ASP A 92 19.10 15.32 -3.14
CA ASP A 92 18.87 16.75 -3.29
C ASP A 92 18.81 17.48 -1.93
N LYS A 93 18.13 16.88 -0.95
CA LYS A 93 18.08 17.39 0.43
C LYS A 93 19.44 17.41 1.09
N ALA A 94 20.24 16.36 0.93
CA ALA A 94 21.59 16.33 1.47
C ALA A 94 22.46 17.47 0.92
N ALA A 95 22.27 17.86 -0.34
CA ALA A 95 23.01 18.95 -0.97
C ALA A 95 22.57 20.37 -0.55
N HIS A 96 21.34 20.54 -0.07
CA HIS A 96 20.74 21.87 0.20
C HIS A 96 20.36 22.15 1.66
N ARG A 97 20.16 21.11 2.49
CA ARG A 97 19.68 21.25 3.88
C ARG A 97 20.77 21.07 4.95
N THR A 98 22.02 20.94 4.53
CA THR A 98 23.17 20.78 5.44
C THR A 98 23.87 22.12 5.60
N GLU A 99 24.12 22.52 6.85
CA GLU A 99 24.96 23.68 7.14
C GLU A 99 26.36 23.47 6.53
N PRO A 100 26.94 24.47 5.83
CA PRO A 100 28.26 24.33 5.23
C PRO A 100 29.31 23.91 6.27
N GLY A 101 30.00 22.79 6.01
CA GLY A 101 31.02 22.22 6.91
C GLY A 101 30.49 21.32 8.03
N LYS A 102 29.16 21.17 8.20
CA LYS A 102 28.59 20.24 9.20
C LYS A 102 28.65 18.77 8.77
N PHE A 103 28.57 18.51 7.47
CA PHE A 103 28.68 17.18 6.87
C PHE A 103 29.55 17.24 5.62
N ALA A 104 30.05 16.08 5.20
CA ALA A 104 30.94 15.95 4.06
C ALA A 104 30.26 16.36 2.74
N ASP A 105 30.94 17.18 1.93
CA ASP A 105 30.51 17.53 0.58
C ASP A 105 30.78 16.35 -0.37
N LEU A 106 29.82 15.44 -0.44
CA LEU A 106 29.92 14.22 -1.25
C LEU A 106 30.12 14.49 -2.74
N LYS A 107 29.75 15.67 -3.25
CA LYS A 107 30.02 16.07 -4.63
C LYS A 107 31.51 16.32 -4.83
N LYS A 108 32.14 17.15 -3.98
CA LYS A 108 33.60 17.38 -4.03
C LYS A 108 34.39 16.09 -3.86
N ILE A 109 33.95 15.21 -2.96
CA ILE A 109 34.58 13.89 -2.76
C ILE A 109 34.53 13.05 -4.03
N ALA A 110 33.36 12.96 -4.69
CA ALA A 110 33.19 12.25 -5.95
C ALA A 110 34.07 12.82 -7.08
N GLU A 111 34.17 14.15 -7.19
CA GLU A 111 35.02 14.85 -8.15
C GLU A 111 36.52 14.61 -7.88
N ASN A 112 36.95 14.63 -6.62
CA ASN A 112 38.34 14.42 -6.21
C ASN A 112 38.78 12.93 -6.22
N GLY A 113 37.86 11.98 -6.40
CA GLY A 113 38.13 10.55 -6.35
C GLY A 113 37.05 9.74 -5.62
N ARG A 114 36.38 8.86 -6.37
CA ARG A 114 35.24 8.03 -5.96
C ARG A 114 35.54 7.17 -4.72
N ILE A 115 34.53 7.01 -3.86
CA ILE A 115 34.56 6.10 -2.71
C ILE A 115 34.58 4.65 -3.25
N ASN A 116 35.46 3.78 -2.74
CA ASN A 116 35.49 2.36 -3.09
C ASN A 116 35.21 1.51 -1.84
N PHE A 117 34.36 0.49 -1.93
CA PHE A 117 34.13 -0.40 -0.77
C PHE A 117 33.60 -1.79 -1.14
N LYS A 118 33.86 -2.74 -0.23
CA LYS A 118 33.38 -4.13 -0.32
C LYS A 118 32.26 -4.37 0.67
N VAL A 119 31.11 -4.87 0.21
CA VAL A 119 29.93 -5.13 1.05
C VAL A 119 29.67 -6.63 1.21
N VAL A 120 29.26 -7.02 2.41
CA VAL A 120 28.77 -8.36 2.76
C VAL A 120 27.38 -8.22 3.36
N THR A 121 26.47 -9.14 3.01
CA THR A 121 25.10 -9.17 3.54
C THR A 121 24.81 -10.49 4.26
N LEU A 122 24.26 -10.43 5.47
CA LEU A 122 23.88 -11.61 6.25
C LEU A 122 22.38 -11.53 6.59
N CYS A 123 21.61 -12.58 6.24
CA CYS A 123 20.17 -12.65 6.45
C CYS A 123 19.38 -11.44 5.89
N SER A 124 19.84 -10.83 4.79
CA SER A 124 19.16 -9.65 4.22
C SER A 124 17.82 -9.99 3.56
N GLY A 125 17.63 -11.25 3.15
CA GLY A 125 16.49 -11.77 2.40
C GLY A 125 16.36 -11.23 0.97
N THR A 126 16.10 -9.93 0.84
CA THR A 126 15.82 -9.23 -0.43
C THR A 126 16.99 -8.45 -0.99
N GLU A 127 18.13 -8.38 -0.30
CA GLU A 127 19.26 -7.51 -0.70
C GLU A 127 18.87 -6.03 -0.83
N SER A 128 17.88 -5.57 -0.03
CA SER A 128 17.51 -4.16 0.07
C SER A 128 18.69 -3.21 0.27
N PRO A 129 19.76 -3.53 1.03
CA PRO A 129 20.95 -2.67 1.12
C PRO A 129 21.66 -2.50 -0.23
N ILE A 130 21.73 -3.55 -1.06
CA ILE A 130 22.37 -3.52 -2.38
C ILE A 130 21.53 -2.70 -3.37
N PHE A 131 20.21 -2.88 -3.35
CA PHE A 131 19.30 -2.05 -4.14
C PHE A 131 19.31 -0.58 -3.69
N ALA A 132 19.47 -0.31 -2.39
CA ALA A 132 19.64 1.06 -1.89
C ALA A 132 20.93 1.70 -2.42
N LEU A 133 22.07 0.98 -2.40
CA LEU A 133 23.32 1.48 -2.99
C LEU A 133 23.18 1.76 -4.50
N GLN A 134 22.50 0.89 -5.25
CA GLN A 134 22.19 1.14 -6.67
C GLN A 134 21.38 2.43 -6.86
N LEU A 135 20.33 2.63 -6.06
CA LEU A 135 19.46 3.81 -6.16
C LEU A 135 20.15 5.10 -5.72
N ILE A 136 21.01 5.07 -4.69
CA ILE A 136 21.87 6.20 -4.30
C ILE A 136 22.77 6.59 -5.48
N GLN A 137 23.48 5.62 -6.06
CA GLN A 137 24.43 5.86 -7.15
C GLN A 137 23.75 6.50 -8.37
N GLU A 138 22.59 5.98 -8.77
CA GLU A 138 21.83 6.53 -9.91
C GLU A 138 21.22 7.90 -9.61
N ALA A 139 20.68 8.10 -8.40
CA ALA A 139 20.15 9.40 -7.97
C ALA A 139 21.24 10.47 -7.94
N PHE A 140 22.42 10.11 -7.44
CA PHE A 140 23.59 10.99 -7.39
C PHE A 140 24.09 11.33 -8.79
N TYR A 141 24.24 10.33 -9.66
CA TYR A 141 24.60 10.55 -11.06
C TYR A 141 23.56 11.43 -11.79
N SER A 142 22.26 11.21 -11.56
CA SER A 142 21.18 12.02 -12.13
C SER A 142 21.19 13.48 -11.66
N LYS A 143 21.79 13.79 -10.50
CA LYS A 143 21.85 15.14 -9.93
C LYS A 143 23.16 15.87 -10.29
N PHE A 144 24.28 15.16 -10.33
CA PHE A 144 25.62 15.75 -10.45
C PHE A 144 26.43 15.33 -11.68
N GLY A 145 25.97 14.34 -12.45
CA GLY A 145 26.65 13.84 -13.64
C GLY A 145 27.91 13.00 -13.37
N CYS A 146 28.19 12.66 -12.11
CA CYS A 146 29.36 11.89 -11.69
C CYS A 146 28.97 10.68 -10.81
N GLU A 147 29.86 9.68 -10.73
CA GLU A 147 29.71 8.52 -9.83
C GLU A 147 30.14 8.89 -8.41
N LEU A 148 29.30 8.63 -7.39
CA LEU A 148 29.70 8.80 -5.98
C LEU A 148 30.67 7.69 -5.55
N PHE A 149 30.32 6.45 -5.85
CA PHE A 149 31.08 5.28 -5.39
C PHE A 149 31.12 4.13 -6.39
N ARG A 150 32.05 3.21 -6.14
CA ARG A 150 32.09 1.86 -6.71
C ARG A 150 32.07 0.83 -5.59
N PHE A 151 31.28 -0.21 -5.75
CA PHE A 151 31.20 -1.27 -4.74
C PHE A 151 31.13 -2.67 -5.33
N GLU A 152 31.68 -3.61 -4.57
CA GLU A 152 31.61 -5.04 -4.85
C GLU A 152 30.88 -5.73 -3.69
N GLN A 153 29.84 -6.50 -4.00
CA GLN A 153 29.28 -7.43 -3.02
C GLN A 153 30.08 -8.74 -3.06
N LEU A 154 30.85 -8.99 -2.01
CA LEU A 154 31.70 -10.19 -1.92
C LEU A 154 30.86 -11.46 -1.84
N PHE A 155 29.90 -11.48 -0.93
CA PHE A 155 28.96 -12.57 -0.74
C PHE A 155 27.70 -12.15 0.02
N ALA A 156 26.71 -13.02 0.00
CA ALA A 156 25.56 -13.03 0.89
C ALA A 156 25.50 -14.36 1.67
N ALA A 157 24.89 -14.37 2.86
CA ALA A 157 24.54 -15.60 3.56
C ALA A 157 23.05 -15.64 3.89
N GLU A 158 22.37 -16.72 3.48
CA GLU A 158 20.93 -16.90 3.58
C GLU A 158 20.63 -18.41 3.64
N ILE A 159 19.72 -18.83 4.52
CA ILE A 159 19.41 -20.26 4.78
C ILE A 159 18.19 -20.75 4.00
N VAL A 160 17.33 -19.84 3.55
CA VAL A 160 16.10 -20.21 2.84
C VAL A 160 16.37 -20.32 1.33
N GLU A 161 16.29 -21.54 0.78
CA GLU A 161 16.63 -21.87 -0.61
C GLU A 161 16.07 -20.91 -1.68
N PHE A 162 14.79 -20.56 -1.59
CA PHE A 162 14.18 -19.66 -2.59
C PHE A 162 14.70 -18.22 -2.46
N LYS A 163 15.11 -17.78 -1.27
CA LYS A 163 15.81 -16.50 -1.07
C LYS A 163 17.22 -16.58 -1.61
N GLN A 164 17.97 -17.66 -1.36
CA GLN A 164 19.28 -17.88 -1.99
C GLN A 164 19.21 -17.76 -3.53
N ALA A 165 18.17 -18.35 -4.14
CA ALA A 165 17.91 -18.26 -5.57
C ALA A 165 17.45 -16.86 -6.05
N PHE A 166 16.82 -16.07 -5.18
CA PHE A 166 16.52 -14.65 -5.42
C PHE A 166 17.81 -13.82 -5.40
N VAL A 167 18.62 -13.94 -4.34
CA VAL A 167 19.90 -13.23 -4.17
C VAL A 167 20.85 -13.52 -5.33
N SER A 168 21.15 -14.79 -5.60
CA SER A 168 22.14 -15.22 -6.61
C SER A 168 21.87 -14.67 -8.01
N ARG A 169 20.62 -14.33 -8.33
CA ARG A 169 20.16 -13.83 -9.64
C ARG A 169 20.12 -12.30 -9.72
N ASN A 170 19.85 -11.64 -8.61
CA ASN A 170 19.75 -10.18 -8.56
C ASN A 170 21.11 -9.51 -8.35
N THR A 171 22.04 -10.15 -7.63
CA THR A 171 23.35 -9.55 -7.32
C THR A 171 24.53 -10.24 -8.03
N GLY A 172 24.42 -11.55 -8.29
CA GLY A 172 25.48 -12.37 -8.88
C GLY A 172 26.65 -12.68 -7.94
N CYS A 173 26.54 -12.35 -6.65
CA CYS A 173 27.57 -12.65 -5.65
C CYS A 173 27.62 -14.15 -5.28
N ILE A 174 28.61 -14.55 -4.47
CA ILE A 174 28.61 -15.87 -3.82
C ILE A 174 27.48 -15.87 -2.78
N VAL A 175 26.65 -16.92 -2.76
CA VAL A 175 25.65 -17.13 -1.71
C VAL A 175 26.09 -18.32 -0.85
N PHE A 176 26.39 -18.08 0.42
CA PHE A 176 26.63 -19.12 1.42
C PHE A 176 25.31 -19.63 2.00
N ASN A 177 25.25 -20.94 2.25
CA ASN A 177 24.04 -21.66 2.63
C ASN A 177 23.65 -21.44 4.10
N ASP A 178 24.61 -21.25 4.99
CA ASP A 178 24.35 -21.06 6.41
C ASP A 178 25.41 -20.12 7.00
N MET A 179 24.96 -19.01 7.61
CA MET A 179 25.86 -18.07 8.26
C MET A 179 26.55 -18.69 9.50
N ARG A 180 26.01 -19.77 10.05
CA ARG A 180 26.60 -20.52 11.18
C ARG A 180 27.84 -21.32 10.78
N GLU A 181 28.23 -21.30 9.50
CA GLU A 181 29.54 -21.79 9.02
C GLU A 181 30.60 -20.68 8.94
N LEU A 182 30.23 -19.41 9.16
CA LEU A 182 31.13 -18.25 9.08
C LEU A 182 31.78 -17.94 10.45
N LEU A 183 32.33 -18.97 11.09
CA LEU A 183 32.85 -18.89 12.46
C LEU A 183 34.34 -18.55 12.52
N ILE A 184 34.83 -18.17 13.69
CA ILE A 184 36.24 -17.82 13.91
C ILE A 184 37.14 -19.03 13.56
N GLY A 185 38.12 -18.80 12.68
CA GLY A 185 39.07 -19.82 12.22
C GLY A 185 38.62 -20.62 11.00
N GLU A 186 37.34 -20.54 10.61
CA GLU A 186 36.86 -21.15 9.36
C GLU A 186 37.38 -20.40 8.14
N LYS A 187 37.78 -21.14 7.11
CA LYS A 187 38.34 -20.58 5.86
C LYS A 187 37.43 -20.78 4.65
N GLU A 188 36.53 -21.76 4.72
CA GLU A 188 35.61 -22.10 3.64
C GLU A 188 34.23 -22.46 4.18
N ALA A 189 33.19 -21.89 3.58
CA ALA A 189 31.79 -22.17 3.90
C ALA A 189 31.06 -22.80 2.72
N THR A 190 30.02 -23.58 3.02
CA THR A 190 29.19 -24.27 2.04
C THR A 190 28.33 -23.25 1.28
N THR A 191 28.41 -23.25 -0.06
CA THR A 191 27.56 -22.38 -0.88
C THR A 191 26.16 -22.97 -1.05
N ALA A 192 25.17 -22.12 -1.35
CA ALA A 192 23.80 -22.50 -1.70
C ALA A 192 23.69 -23.51 -2.86
N LYS A 193 24.78 -23.73 -3.62
CA LYS A 193 24.86 -24.71 -4.73
C LYS A 193 25.46 -26.06 -4.30
N GLY A 194 25.86 -26.21 -3.03
CA GLY A 194 26.51 -27.42 -2.50
C GLY A 194 28.03 -27.36 -2.28
N PRO A 195 28.88 -26.82 -3.18
CA PRO A 195 30.32 -26.85 -2.95
C PRO A 195 30.74 -25.82 -1.89
N LYS A 196 31.78 -26.16 -1.12
CA LYS A 196 32.49 -25.18 -0.30
C LYS A 196 33.23 -24.17 -1.17
N LYS A 197 33.35 -22.94 -0.69
CA LYS A 197 34.23 -21.91 -1.27
C LYS A 197 34.97 -21.15 -0.18
N PRO A 198 36.18 -20.63 -0.47
CA PRO A 198 36.88 -19.69 0.41
C PRO A 198 35.99 -18.51 0.79
N ILE A 199 36.01 -18.16 2.08
CA ILE A 199 35.31 -17.00 2.61
C ILE A 199 36.06 -15.73 2.17
N PRO A 200 35.45 -14.81 1.40
CA PRO A 200 36.12 -13.60 0.96
C PRO A 200 36.60 -12.72 2.12
N LEU A 201 37.83 -12.23 1.99
CA LEU A 201 38.51 -11.41 2.99
C LEU A 201 38.34 -9.90 2.74
N ASN A 202 38.66 -9.11 3.77
CA ASN A 202 38.65 -7.64 3.76
C ASN A 202 37.30 -7.01 3.38
N PRO A 203 36.19 -7.34 4.08
CA PRO A 203 34.93 -6.59 3.95
C PRO A 203 35.11 -5.16 4.46
N THR A 204 34.51 -4.18 3.78
CA THR A 204 34.43 -2.79 4.24
C THR A 204 33.17 -2.56 5.06
N ILE A 205 32.01 -2.94 4.51
CA ILE A 205 30.69 -2.80 5.14
C ILE A 205 30.06 -4.19 5.31
N LEU A 206 29.61 -4.49 6.52
CA LEU A 206 28.74 -5.63 6.81
C LEU A 206 27.32 -5.14 7.09
N VAL A 207 26.31 -5.71 6.44
CA VAL A 207 24.90 -5.42 6.73
C VAL A 207 24.18 -6.71 7.15
N ALA A 208 23.59 -6.71 8.34
CA ALA A 208 22.96 -7.87 8.95
C ALA A 208 21.49 -7.63 9.31
N GLY A 209 20.61 -8.46 8.75
CA GLY A 209 19.19 -8.57 9.14
C GLY A 209 18.96 -9.82 9.99
N THR A 210 19.62 -9.91 11.15
CA THR A 210 19.54 -11.10 12.04
C THR A 210 18.10 -11.44 12.38
N SER A 211 17.81 -12.74 12.62
CA SER A 211 16.44 -13.17 12.91
C SER A 211 15.82 -12.40 14.08
N CYS A 212 14.53 -12.06 13.95
CA CYS A 212 13.77 -11.33 14.96
C CYS A 212 12.81 -12.23 15.76
N VAL A 213 12.83 -13.55 15.54
CA VAL A 213 11.83 -14.50 16.05
C VAL A 213 11.72 -14.49 17.58
N ASP A 214 12.83 -14.42 18.32
CA ASP A 214 12.82 -14.42 19.78
C ASP A 214 12.37 -13.08 20.37
N PHE A 215 12.62 -11.98 19.66
CA PHE A 215 12.33 -10.61 20.11
C PHE A 215 11.02 -10.03 19.56
N SER A 216 10.35 -10.75 18.66
CA SER A 216 9.08 -10.31 18.05
C SER A 216 7.91 -10.37 19.04
N THR A 217 7.13 -9.28 19.11
CA THR A 217 5.88 -9.20 19.91
C THR A 217 4.72 -10.04 19.35
N LEU A 218 4.92 -10.67 18.19
CA LEU A 218 4.02 -11.67 17.61
C LEU A 218 4.29 -13.08 18.16
N ASN A 219 5.47 -13.31 18.75
CA ASN A 219 5.78 -14.52 19.50
C ASN A 219 5.03 -14.48 20.85
N VAL A 220 4.63 -15.64 21.37
CA VAL A 220 4.03 -15.76 22.72
C VAL A 220 5.12 -15.87 23.79
N LYS A 221 6.34 -16.29 23.40
CA LYS A 221 7.52 -16.42 24.26
C LYS A 221 8.55 -15.30 24.02
N THR A 222 8.10 -14.10 23.65
CA THR A 222 8.98 -12.96 23.37
C THR A 222 9.97 -12.70 24.51
N GLN A 223 11.25 -12.59 24.17
CA GLN A 223 12.32 -12.20 25.07
C GLN A 223 12.63 -10.70 24.86
N ARG A 224 13.15 -10.02 25.90
CA ARG A 224 13.62 -8.62 25.85
C ARG A 224 15.11 -8.47 26.18
N ALA A 225 15.80 -9.59 26.33
CA ALA A 225 17.20 -9.71 26.67
C ALA A 225 17.70 -11.05 26.12
N PHE A 226 19.02 -11.21 25.97
CA PHE A 226 19.63 -12.50 25.69
C PHE A 226 19.26 -13.56 26.74
N SER A 227 19.37 -14.84 26.40
CA SER A 227 19.04 -15.96 27.25
C SER A 227 19.92 -16.03 28.51
N PRO A 228 19.49 -16.73 29.58
CA PRO A 228 20.29 -16.87 30.80
C PRO A 228 21.68 -17.48 30.55
N LYS A 229 21.82 -18.35 29.54
CA LYS A 229 23.12 -18.93 29.11
C LYS A 229 24.10 -17.84 28.70
N ILE A 230 23.64 -16.87 27.90
CA ILE A 230 24.45 -15.74 27.42
C ILE A 230 24.67 -14.71 28.53
N ARG A 231 23.64 -14.40 29.33
CA ARG A 231 23.79 -13.52 30.51
C ARG A 231 24.75 -14.07 31.57
N GLY A 232 24.93 -15.39 31.65
CA GLY A 232 25.90 -16.03 32.53
C GLY A 232 27.34 -15.55 32.33
N PHE A 233 27.72 -15.20 31.10
CA PHE A 233 29.05 -14.63 30.81
C PHE A 233 29.33 -13.30 31.53
N PHE A 234 28.28 -12.57 31.94
CA PHE A 234 28.37 -11.27 32.64
C PHE A 234 27.92 -11.33 34.10
N ALA A 235 27.23 -12.39 34.51
CA ALA A 235 26.62 -12.50 35.85
C ALA A 235 27.64 -12.67 36.98
N ASP A 236 28.79 -13.30 36.69
CA ASP A 236 29.85 -13.60 37.67
C ASP A 236 30.85 -12.45 37.86
N GLY A 237 30.53 -11.23 37.44
CA GLY A 237 31.45 -10.08 37.48
C GLY A 237 32.56 -10.11 36.42
N LYS A 238 32.51 -11.06 35.48
CA LYS A 238 33.32 -11.05 34.27
C LYS A 238 32.86 -9.93 33.33
N VAL A 239 33.50 -8.78 33.43
CA VAL A 239 33.40 -7.73 32.42
C VAL A 239 34.28 -8.13 31.22
N LEU A 240 33.75 -8.00 30.00
CA LEU A 240 34.54 -8.19 28.79
C LEU A 240 35.38 -6.93 28.55
N GLU A 241 36.50 -6.82 29.24
CA GLU A 241 37.35 -5.61 29.21
C GLU A 241 38.32 -5.57 28.02
N THR A 242 38.73 -6.74 27.51
CA THR A 242 39.69 -6.81 26.39
C THR A 242 39.13 -7.51 25.16
N LEU A 243 39.72 -7.19 23.99
CA LEU A 243 39.47 -7.87 22.71
C LEU A 243 39.64 -9.39 22.81
N LYS A 244 40.54 -9.87 23.68
CA LYS A 244 40.79 -11.29 23.89
C LYS A 244 39.63 -11.96 24.64
N ASP A 245 39.08 -11.29 25.65
CA ASP A 245 38.00 -11.83 26.48
C ASP A 245 36.70 -11.93 25.69
N VAL A 246 36.35 -10.87 24.93
CA VAL A 246 35.15 -10.91 24.05
C VAL A 246 35.30 -11.94 22.94
N ARG A 247 36.49 -12.07 22.34
CA ARG A 247 36.74 -13.09 21.30
C ARG A 247 36.69 -14.50 21.88
N GLN A 248 37.17 -14.73 23.10
CA GLN A 248 37.02 -15.99 23.81
C GLN A 248 35.55 -16.28 24.13
N ALA A 249 34.79 -15.32 24.65
CA ALA A 249 33.36 -15.51 24.92
C ALA A 249 32.54 -15.84 23.66
N ILE A 250 32.86 -15.21 22.52
CA ILE A 250 32.27 -15.57 21.21
C ILE A 250 32.66 -16.99 20.80
N GLN A 251 33.92 -17.40 21.00
CA GLN A 251 34.35 -18.77 20.74
C GLN A 251 33.68 -19.78 21.68
N ASP A 252 33.52 -19.48 22.97
CA ASP A 252 32.85 -20.36 23.94
C ASP A 252 31.38 -20.63 23.55
N VAL A 253 30.73 -19.64 22.92
CA VAL A 253 29.37 -19.76 22.38
C VAL A 253 29.31 -20.49 21.04
N THR A 254 30.28 -20.27 20.13
CA THR A 254 30.20 -20.74 18.73
C THR A 254 31.00 -22.00 18.42
N SER A 255 32.09 -22.28 19.15
CA SER A 255 32.98 -23.43 18.90
C SER A 255 32.32 -24.79 19.17
N ASN A 256 31.37 -24.83 20.10
CA ASN A 256 30.51 -26.00 20.28
C ASN A 256 29.20 -25.81 19.50
N ARG A 257 29.06 -26.55 18.40
CA ARG A 257 27.90 -26.50 17.51
C ARG A 257 26.58 -26.85 18.23
N ASP A 258 26.62 -27.74 19.23
CA ASP A 258 25.43 -28.10 20.02
C ASP A 258 25.03 -26.98 21.00
N VAL A 259 25.99 -26.19 21.49
CA VAL A 259 25.72 -25.00 22.30
C VAL A 259 25.06 -23.93 21.44
N LEU A 260 25.63 -23.62 20.27
CA LEU A 260 25.07 -22.64 19.33
C LEU A 260 23.66 -23.04 18.89
N LEU A 261 23.46 -24.27 18.40
CA LEU A 261 22.15 -24.78 18.00
C LEU A 261 21.14 -24.89 19.17
N GLY A 262 21.64 -24.91 20.41
CA GLY A 262 20.85 -24.88 21.65
C GLY A 262 20.47 -23.47 22.16
N LEU A 263 20.70 -22.41 21.36
CA LEU A 263 20.23 -21.04 21.59
C LEU A 263 18.97 -20.72 20.77
N GLY A 264 18.33 -19.58 21.06
CA GLY A 264 17.26 -19.03 20.22
C GLY A 264 17.75 -18.66 18.81
N GLU A 265 16.85 -18.60 17.83
CA GLU A 265 17.18 -18.30 16.42
C GLU A 265 17.79 -16.90 16.24
N SER A 266 17.29 -15.92 16.99
CA SER A 266 17.84 -14.56 17.03
C SER A 266 19.25 -14.54 17.63
N GLU A 267 19.51 -15.37 18.64
CA GLU A 267 20.83 -15.48 19.26
C GLU A 267 21.82 -16.22 18.35
N GLN A 268 21.41 -17.33 17.72
CA GLN A 268 22.21 -18.07 16.75
C GLN A 268 22.73 -17.15 15.64
N THR A 269 21.82 -16.39 15.01
CA THR A 269 22.17 -15.48 13.93
C THR A 269 23.02 -14.30 14.41
N PHE A 270 22.76 -13.75 15.60
CA PHE A 270 23.59 -12.70 16.21
C PHE A 270 25.02 -13.17 16.51
N PHE A 271 25.21 -14.30 17.19
CA PHE A 271 26.55 -14.79 17.55
C PHE A 271 27.36 -15.30 16.35
N SER A 272 26.72 -15.87 15.33
CA SER A 272 27.41 -16.19 14.07
C SER A 272 27.86 -14.94 13.31
N MET A 273 27.04 -13.88 13.27
CA MET A 273 27.44 -12.58 12.72
C MET A 273 28.61 -11.99 13.52
N LEU A 274 28.52 -12.00 14.85
CA LEU A 274 29.55 -11.46 15.72
C LEU A 274 30.88 -12.23 15.61
N SER A 275 30.81 -13.54 15.39
CA SER A 275 31.96 -14.39 15.07
C SER A 275 32.64 -13.98 13.76
N TYR A 276 31.86 -13.71 12.71
CA TYR A 276 32.39 -13.18 11.45
C TYR A 276 33.02 -11.79 11.62
N VAL A 277 32.40 -10.89 12.40
CA VAL A 277 32.95 -9.56 12.73
C VAL A 277 34.26 -9.66 13.49
N ALA A 278 34.34 -10.54 14.50
CA ALA A 278 35.54 -10.73 15.32
C ALA A 278 36.72 -11.33 14.53
N GLU A 279 36.47 -12.07 13.45
CA GLU A 279 37.50 -12.63 12.57
C GLU A 279 37.93 -11.67 11.45
N HIS A 280 36.97 -11.15 10.68
CA HIS A 280 37.26 -10.40 9.46
C HIS A 280 37.31 -8.88 9.67
N LYS A 281 36.97 -8.39 10.87
CA LYS A 281 37.01 -6.97 11.29
C LYS A 281 36.55 -5.96 10.20
N PRO A 282 35.31 -6.05 9.69
CA PRO A 282 34.75 -5.06 8.76
C PRO A 282 34.89 -3.63 9.30
N TRP A 283 35.03 -2.63 8.44
CA TRP A 283 35.22 -1.25 8.92
C TRP A 283 33.93 -0.69 9.52
N ILE A 284 32.78 -1.06 8.95
CA ILE A 284 31.45 -0.67 9.40
C ILE A 284 30.54 -1.90 9.49
N VAL A 285 29.77 -2.00 10.57
CA VAL A 285 28.71 -3.01 10.74
C VAL A 285 27.36 -2.32 10.94
N ILE A 286 26.37 -2.68 10.13
CA ILE A 286 24.99 -2.23 10.24
C ILE A 286 24.12 -3.42 10.63
N LEU A 287 23.41 -3.30 11.76
CA LEU A 287 22.47 -4.29 12.28
C LEU A 287 21.06 -3.69 12.34
N GLU A 288 20.07 -4.38 11.76
CA GLU A 288 18.65 -4.03 11.85
C GLU A 288 17.88 -5.14 12.61
N ASN A 289 17.00 -4.74 13.53
CA ASN A 289 16.09 -5.67 14.19
C ASN A 289 14.85 -4.94 14.79
N VAL A 290 13.89 -5.71 15.30
CA VAL A 290 12.70 -5.19 16.01
C VAL A 290 13.07 -4.45 17.30
N LEU A 291 12.21 -3.51 17.72
CA LEU A 291 12.49 -2.57 18.82
C LEU A 291 12.83 -3.22 20.18
N ALA A 292 12.39 -4.46 20.40
CA ALA A 292 12.58 -5.21 21.64
C ALA A 292 13.87 -6.04 21.70
N ALA A 293 14.67 -6.05 20.62
CA ALA A 293 15.98 -6.70 20.61
C ALA A 293 16.97 -5.94 21.52
N PRO A 294 17.97 -6.63 22.13
CA PRO A 294 18.83 -6.08 23.17
C PRO A 294 19.99 -5.22 22.63
N PHE A 295 19.65 -4.12 21.95
CA PHE A 295 20.62 -3.27 21.26
C PHE A 295 21.67 -2.60 22.15
N GLU A 296 21.33 -2.15 23.36
CA GLU A 296 22.32 -1.55 24.28
C GLU A 296 23.34 -2.59 24.75
N SER A 297 22.90 -3.83 25.01
CA SER A 297 23.81 -4.96 25.29
C SER A 297 24.70 -5.25 24.07
N ALA A 298 24.14 -5.30 22.85
CA ALA A 298 24.93 -5.47 21.63
C ALA A 298 26.02 -4.39 21.49
N LYS A 299 25.66 -3.11 21.69
CA LYS A 299 26.58 -1.97 21.64
C LYS A 299 27.66 -2.06 22.72
N ASP A 300 27.28 -2.02 24.00
CA ASP A 300 28.21 -1.75 25.09
C ASP A 300 28.94 -3.01 25.59
N GLN A 301 28.34 -4.20 25.46
CA GLN A 301 28.90 -5.46 25.96
C GLN A 301 29.62 -6.29 24.88
N TRP A 302 29.34 -6.05 23.59
CA TRP A 302 29.91 -6.84 22.49
C TRP A 302 30.68 -6.00 21.47
N PHE A 303 30.09 -4.96 20.87
CA PHE A 303 30.79 -4.14 19.87
C PHE A 303 31.92 -3.30 20.48
N LYS A 304 31.68 -2.64 21.63
CA LYS A 304 32.70 -1.82 22.30
C LYS A 304 33.97 -2.62 22.68
N PRO A 305 33.91 -3.79 23.33
CA PRO A 305 35.11 -4.62 23.58
C PRO A 305 35.79 -5.17 22.31
N LEU A 306 35.08 -5.23 21.17
CA LEU A 306 35.65 -5.63 19.87
C LEU A 306 36.43 -4.50 19.16
N GLY A 307 36.46 -3.29 19.73
CA GLY A 307 37.08 -2.11 19.11
C GLY A 307 36.17 -1.43 18.09
N TYR A 308 34.89 -1.30 18.43
CA TYR A 308 33.91 -0.53 17.66
C TYR A 308 33.10 0.43 18.54
N THR A 309 33.09 1.69 18.15
CA THR A 309 32.12 2.68 18.61
C THR A 309 30.84 2.58 17.77
N ALA A 310 29.66 2.58 18.41
CA ALA A 310 28.39 2.39 17.69
C ALA A 310 27.28 3.38 18.09
N TRP A 311 26.58 3.86 17.06
CA TRP A 311 25.31 4.59 17.15
C TRP A 311 24.15 3.60 17.16
N VAL A 312 23.09 3.95 17.89
CA VAL A 312 21.84 3.16 17.97
C VAL A 312 20.66 4.12 17.84
N GLY A 313 19.66 3.78 17.01
CA GLY A 313 18.48 4.64 16.83
C GLY A 313 17.25 3.92 16.28
N LYS A 314 16.06 4.45 16.63
CA LYS A 314 14.74 3.99 16.16
C LYS A 314 14.36 4.75 14.90
N LEU A 315 13.99 4.03 13.83
CA LEU A 315 13.50 4.58 12.56
C LEU A 315 12.13 3.96 12.22
N ASP A 316 11.24 4.74 11.59
CA ASP A 316 9.92 4.31 11.13
C ASP A 316 9.83 4.52 9.61
N THR A 317 9.48 3.49 8.84
CA THR A 317 9.51 3.52 7.36
C THR A 317 8.69 4.66 6.74
N LYS A 318 7.60 5.10 7.39
CA LYS A 318 6.75 6.24 6.99
C LYS A 318 7.49 7.58 6.92
N ASP A 319 8.58 7.73 7.69
CA ASP A 319 9.41 8.94 7.75
C ASP A 319 10.51 8.94 6.67
N PHE A 320 10.49 7.92 5.79
CA PHE A 320 11.41 7.73 4.66
C PHE A 320 10.63 7.32 3.39
N TYR A 321 9.76 8.21 2.93
CA TYR A 321 9.01 8.17 1.66
C TYR A 321 7.97 7.04 1.46
N VAL A 322 7.98 5.96 2.25
CA VAL A 322 7.11 4.79 2.03
C VAL A 322 6.00 4.74 3.09
N PRO A 323 4.69 4.77 2.73
CA PRO A 323 3.57 4.98 3.66
C PRO A 323 3.22 3.76 4.52
N GLN A 324 4.20 3.25 5.27
CA GLN A 324 4.08 2.11 6.17
C GLN A 324 4.63 2.46 7.55
N THR A 325 3.80 2.31 8.58
CA THR A 325 4.27 2.32 9.97
C THR A 325 4.97 1.01 10.28
N ARG A 326 6.30 1.02 10.16
CA ARG A 326 7.20 -0.12 10.39
C ARG A 326 8.41 0.38 11.14
N GLN A 327 8.33 0.26 12.47
CA GLN A 327 9.39 0.69 13.37
C GLN A 327 10.43 -0.41 13.54
N ARG A 328 11.70 -0.03 13.38
CA ARG A 328 12.90 -0.86 13.60
C ARG A 328 13.95 -0.06 14.33
N ARG A 329 14.85 -0.76 15.02
CA ARG A 329 16.03 -0.15 15.62
C ARG A 329 17.24 -0.58 14.79
N TYR A 330 18.12 0.37 14.53
CA TYR A 330 19.36 0.19 13.80
C TYR A 330 20.52 0.40 14.77
N LEU A 331 21.59 -0.38 14.58
CA LEU A 331 22.91 -0.16 15.18
C LEU A 331 23.91 -0.02 14.05
N VAL A 332 24.71 1.05 14.09
CA VAL A 332 25.79 1.32 13.13
C VAL A 332 27.09 1.46 13.90
N ALA A 333 27.96 0.47 13.76
CA ALA A 333 29.23 0.37 14.45
C ALA A 333 30.39 0.68 13.50
N PHE A 334 31.30 1.55 13.92
CA PHE A 334 32.52 1.95 13.21
C PHE A 334 33.73 1.39 13.94
N ARG A 335 34.66 0.78 13.21
CA ARG A 335 35.90 0.23 13.78
C ARG A 335 36.86 1.36 14.19
N ASP A 336 37.21 1.44 15.47
CA ASP A 336 37.98 2.55 16.04
C ASP A 336 39.37 2.69 15.39
N GLU A 337 40.03 1.56 15.10
CA GLU A 337 41.32 1.49 14.39
C GLU A 337 41.29 2.08 12.96
N LYS A 338 40.10 2.22 12.34
CA LYS A 338 39.92 2.75 10.98
C LYS A 338 39.23 4.12 10.95
N PHE A 339 38.51 4.47 12.00
CA PHE A 339 37.86 5.77 12.14
C PHE A 339 38.26 6.39 13.49
N SER A 340 39.37 7.13 13.51
CA SER A 340 39.86 7.81 14.73
C SER A 340 38.85 8.78 15.35
N ALA A 341 37.91 9.30 14.57
CA ALA A 341 36.81 10.16 14.99
C ALA A 341 35.46 9.40 15.16
N ALA A 342 35.47 8.09 15.43
CA ALA A 342 34.25 7.26 15.47
C ALA A 342 33.17 7.79 16.45
N GLU A 343 33.56 8.35 17.60
CA GLU A 343 32.61 8.99 18.54
C GLU A 343 31.92 10.20 17.91
N THR A 344 32.66 11.09 17.24
CA THR A 344 32.13 12.26 16.51
C THR A 344 31.21 11.85 15.35
N ILE A 345 31.60 10.80 14.62
CA ILE A 345 30.78 10.21 13.54
C ILE A 345 29.47 9.67 14.12
N CYS A 346 29.51 8.90 15.22
CA CYS A 346 28.31 8.38 15.87
C CYS A 346 27.42 9.49 16.46
N GLY A 347 28.01 10.55 17.02
CA GLY A 347 27.27 11.71 17.54
C GLY A 347 26.52 12.47 16.45
N SER A 348 27.14 12.63 15.27
CA SER A 348 26.55 13.33 14.12
C SER A 348 25.65 12.46 13.24
N LEU A 349 25.77 11.13 13.28
CA LEU A 349 25.00 10.21 12.43
C LEU A 349 23.48 10.33 12.64
N GLY A 350 23.03 10.49 13.89
CA GLY A 350 21.61 10.69 14.19
C GLY A 350 21.05 11.97 13.55
N GLU A 351 21.84 13.04 13.52
CA GLU A 351 21.47 14.30 12.87
C GLU A 351 21.50 14.17 11.34
N ALA A 352 22.50 13.49 10.78
CA ALA A 352 22.60 13.23 9.35
C ALA A 352 21.38 12.44 8.85
N ILE A 353 20.99 11.36 9.54
CA ILE A 353 19.77 10.60 9.22
C ILE A 353 18.53 11.48 9.33
N LYS A 354 18.44 12.34 10.37
CA LYS A 354 17.33 13.28 10.55
C LYS A 354 17.22 14.28 9.39
N CYS A 355 18.34 14.80 8.86
CA CYS A 355 18.36 15.67 7.68
C CYS A 355 17.83 14.98 6.40
N LEU A 356 17.88 13.64 6.32
CA LEU A 356 17.38 12.83 5.21
C LEU A 356 15.92 12.38 5.39
N THR A 357 15.28 12.66 6.53
CA THR A 357 13.87 12.28 6.76
C THR A 357 12.93 13.02 5.80
N GLN A 358 11.92 12.28 5.35
CA GLN A 358 10.79 12.82 4.58
C GLN A 358 9.58 11.91 4.80
N PRO A 359 8.52 12.42 5.46
CA PRO A 359 7.23 11.74 5.49
C PRO A 359 6.76 11.36 4.10
N ALA A 360 6.20 10.16 3.96
CA ALA A 360 5.61 9.68 2.72
C ALA A 360 4.61 10.71 2.15
N SER A 361 4.81 11.13 0.90
CA SER A 361 3.95 12.10 0.20
C SER A 361 2.86 11.45 -0.64
N ALA A 362 2.95 10.14 -0.89
CA ALA A 362 1.90 9.32 -1.48
C ALA A 362 1.27 8.39 -0.43
N SER A 363 -0.04 8.17 -0.53
CA SER A 363 -0.76 7.28 0.36
C SER A 363 -0.46 5.82 0.03
N ALA A 364 -0.69 4.91 0.97
CA ALA A 364 -0.49 3.49 0.72
C ALA A 364 -1.37 2.93 -0.41
N ALA A 365 -2.51 3.56 -0.71
CA ALA A 365 -3.34 3.21 -1.85
C ALA A 365 -2.60 3.39 -3.19
N ASP A 366 -1.68 4.34 -3.28
CA ASP A 366 -0.92 4.67 -4.50
C ASP A 366 0.20 3.64 -4.80
N PHE A 367 0.50 2.76 -3.83
CA PHE A 367 1.40 1.60 -3.98
C PHE A 367 0.64 0.31 -4.28
N LEU A 368 -0.69 0.33 -4.29
CA LEU A 368 -1.53 -0.83 -4.58
C LEU A 368 -1.92 -0.89 -6.07
N LEU A 369 -2.04 -2.11 -6.57
CA LEU A 369 -2.47 -2.41 -7.93
C LEU A 369 -4.00 -2.30 -8.04
N GLY A 370 -4.52 -1.86 -9.19
CA GLY A 370 -5.95 -1.98 -9.46
C GLY A 370 -6.39 -3.45 -9.49
N PRO A 371 -7.65 -3.79 -9.12
CA PRO A 371 -8.12 -5.18 -9.03
C PRO A 371 -8.04 -5.94 -10.35
N ASN A 372 -8.07 -5.22 -11.48
CA ASN A 372 -7.99 -5.79 -12.83
C ASN A 372 -6.55 -5.74 -13.42
N HIS A 373 -5.54 -5.31 -12.65
CA HIS A 373 -4.14 -5.34 -13.09
C HIS A 373 -3.67 -6.79 -13.30
N PRO A 374 -2.89 -7.12 -14.36
CA PRO A 374 -2.49 -8.51 -14.64
C PRO A 374 -1.86 -9.24 -13.46
N LEU A 375 -0.95 -8.60 -12.72
CA LEU A 375 -0.32 -9.21 -11.52
C LEU A 375 -1.33 -9.45 -10.37
N ALA A 376 -2.40 -8.64 -10.27
CA ALA A 376 -3.45 -8.83 -9.27
C ALA A 376 -4.40 -9.97 -9.66
N GLN A 377 -4.69 -10.13 -10.96
CA GLN A 377 -5.44 -11.27 -11.49
C GLN A 377 -4.66 -12.59 -11.30
N ILE A 378 -3.37 -12.63 -11.64
CA ILE A 378 -2.51 -13.81 -11.44
C ILE A 378 -2.46 -14.20 -9.95
N ALA A 379 -2.25 -13.22 -9.06
CA ALA A 379 -2.23 -13.46 -7.62
C ALA A 379 -3.58 -13.97 -7.07
N ARG A 380 -4.71 -13.57 -7.67
CA ARG A 380 -6.05 -14.11 -7.34
C ARG A 380 -6.19 -15.56 -7.80
N LEU A 381 -5.79 -15.88 -9.03
CA LEU A 381 -5.87 -17.24 -9.57
C LEU A 381 -4.97 -18.23 -8.79
N GLU A 382 -3.75 -17.82 -8.41
CA GLU A 382 -2.87 -18.60 -7.52
C GLU A 382 -3.53 -18.88 -6.16
N LEU A 383 -4.27 -17.91 -5.62
CA LEU A 383 -4.97 -18.02 -4.34
C LEU A 383 -6.16 -18.98 -4.42
N GLU A 384 -6.91 -18.96 -5.52
CA GLU A 384 -8.02 -19.87 -5.78
C GLU A 384 -7.56 -21.31 -5.99
N ASP A 385 -6.54 -21.55 -6.84
CA ASP A 385 -5.94 -22.89 -7.00
C ASP A 385 -5.46 -23.45 -5.65
N LYS A 386 -4.72 -22.65 -4.87
CA LYS A 386 -4.27 -23.02 -3.53
C LYS A 386 -5.42 -23.35 -2.57
N ALA A 387 -6.57 -22.71 -2.72
CA ALA A 387 -7.78 -22.94 -1.93
C ALA A 387 -8.53 -24.23 -2.31
N GLN A 388 -8.46 -24.66 -3.57
CA GLN A 388 -9.07 -25.92 -4.04
C GLN A 388 -8.28 -27.17 -3.64
N ARG A 389 -6.96 -27.06 -3.41
CA ARG A 389 -6.11 -28.21 -3.05
C ARG A 389 -6.62 -28.91 -1.77
N PRO A 390 -6.70 -30.25 -1.74
CA PRO A 390 -7.26 -30.99 -0.62
C PRO A 390 -6.33 -30.94 0.60
N LYS A 391 -6.48 -29.90 1.42
CA LYS A 391 -5.99 -29.92 2.81
C LYS A 391 -6.94 -30.75 3.66
N LEU A 392 -6.37 -31.57 4.54
CA LEU A 392 -7.06 -32.01 5.75
C LEU A 392 -7.57 -30.74 6.46
N LYS A 393 -8.88 -30.53 6.44
CA LYS A 393 -9.55 -29.43 7.17
C LYS A 393 -9.55 -29.78 8.66
N GLU A 394 -8.38 -29.79 9.29
CA GLU A 394 -8.33 -29.52 10.72
C GLU A 394 -8.98 -28.16 10.94
N LYS A 395 -10.21 -28.19 11.46
CA LYS A 395 -10.87 -26.98 11.97
C LYS A 395 -10.03 -26.51 13.16
N ALA A 396 -9.08 -25.60 12.90
CA ALA A 396 -8.25 -25.01 13.93
C ALA A 396 -9.14 -24.54 15.09
N ALA A 397 -8.90 -25.08 16.29
CA ALA A 397 -9.79 -24.92 17.44
C ALA A 397 -9.98 -23.42 17.75
N TRP A 398 -11.19 -22.93 17.47
CA TRP A 398 -11.52 -21.51 17.49
C TRP A 398 -11.93 -21.03 18.89
N ASP A 399 -12.24 -21.93 19.83
CA ASP A 399 -12.90 -21.65 21.10
C ASP A 399 -12.21 -20.55 21.94
N TYR A 400 -10.88 -20.59 22.05
CA TYR A 400 -10.08 -19.56 22.74
C TYR A 400 -10.20 -18.16 22.09
N SER A 401 -10.37 -18.11 20.77
CA SER A 401 -10.60 -16.85 20.06
C SER A 401 -12.09 -16.50 19.98
N LYS A 402 -13.03 -17.47 20.02
CA LYS A 402 -14.48 -17.23 20.20
C LYS A 402 -14.74 -16.45 21.48
N LEU A 403 -14.10 -16.84 22.59
CA LEU A 403 -14.19 -16.12 23.86
C LEU A 403 -13.64 -14.69 23.78
N ARG A 404 -12.50 -14.49 23.10
CA ARG A 404 -11.92 -13.15 22.89
C ARG A 404 -12.82 -12.26 22.03
N HIS A 405 -13.34 -12.76 20.91
CA HIS A 405 -14.27 -12.02 20.07
C HIS A 405 -15.59 -11.70 20.79
N ALA A 406 -16.14 -12.64 21.58
CA ALA A 406 -17.31 -12.39 22.42
C ALA A 406 -17.04 -11.39 23.57
N ALA A 407 -15.80 -11.29 24.07
CA ALA A 407 -15.40 -10.24 24.99
C ALA A 407 -15.32 -8.88 24.26
N THR A 408 -14.64 -8.83 23.12
CA THR A 408 -14.48 -7.60 22.31
C THR A 408 -15.81 -7.05 21.78
N ARG A 409 -16.72 -7.90 21.25
CA ARG A 409 -18.08 -7.48 20.83
C ARG A 409 -18.88 -6.85 21.97
N ARG A 410 -18.70 -7.33 23.21
CA ARG A 410 -19.32 -6.74 24.42
C ARG A 410 -18.64 -5.46 24.87
N SER A 411 -17.32 -5.41 24.92
CA SER A 411 -16.58 -4.21 25.39
C SER A 411 -16.66 -3.03 24.41
N GLU A 412 -16.78 -3.31 23.11
CA GLU A 412 -16.88 -2.31 22.04
C GLU A 412 -18.33 -2.14 21.52
N ALA A 413 -19.33 -2.75 22.19
CA ALA A 413 -20.76 -2.66 21.89
C ALA A 413 -21.17 -2.94 20.42
N LEU A 414 -20.42 -3.80 19.71
CA LEU A 414 -20.57 -4.01 18.25
C LEU A 414 -21.82 -4.82 17.84
N GLY A 415 -22.54 -5.41 18.78
CA GLY A 415 -23.61 -6.36 18.48
C GLY A 415 -23.10 -7.69 17.89
N ASN A 416 -24.03 -8.48 17.34
CA ASN A 416 -23.78 -9.85 16.84
C ASN A 416 -23.85 -10.00 15.32
N GLU A 417 -24.04 -8.90 14.59
CA GLU A 417 -24.20 -8.93 13.13
C GLU A 417 -22.92 -9.39 12.40
N ARG A 418 -23.14 -9.83 11.16
CA ARG A 418 -22.13 -10.37 10.24
C ARG A 418 -22.33 -9.79 8.83
N PRO A 419 -22.24 -8.45 8.65
CA PRO A 419 -22.63 -7.78 7.41
C PRO A 419 -21.77 -8.18 6.21
N VAL A 420 -20.51 -8.57 6.44
CA VAL A 420 -19.53 -8.82 5.38
C VAL A 420 -19.61 -10.26 4.87
N THR A 421 -19.83 -11.23 5.76
CA THR A 421 -19.72 -12.65 5.41
C THR A 421 -21.02 -13.45 5.56
N GLN A 422 -21.96 -12.95 6.37
CA GLN A 422 -23.20 -13.63 6.75
C GLN A 422 -22.98 -15.10 7.20
N TRP A 423 -21.81 -15.42 7.77
CA TRP A 423 -21.44 -16.80 8.10
C TRP A 423 -22.34 -17.38 9.19
N GLN A 424 -22.66 -18.67 9.11
CA GLN A 424 -23.53 -19.39 10.04
C GLN A 424 -22.81 -20.59 10.69
N GLU A 425 -23.29 -21.05 11.86
CA GLU A 425 -22.63 -22.16 12.57
C GLU A 425 -22.77 -23.52 11.85
N ASN A 426 -23.77 -23.67 10.97
CA ASN A 426 -23.92 -24.82 10.07
C ASN A 426 -22.87 -24.86 8.94
N GLY A 427 -22.13 -23.75 8.71
CA GLY A 427 -21.11 -23.61 7.68
C GLY A 427 -21.53 -22.83 6.43
N GLU A 428 -22.80 -22.45 6.30
CA GLU A 428 -23.29 -21.58 5.23
C GLU A 428 -22.75 -20.15 5.40
N ALA A 429 -22.58 -19.43 4.28
CA ALA A 429 -22.13 -18.04 4.26
C ALA A 429 -22.51 -17.38 2.92
N GLN A 430 -22.85 -16.09 2.96
CA GLN A 430 -23.08 -15.26 1.79
C GLN A 430 -22.19 -14.01 1.89
N PHE A 431 -21.01 -14.12 1.29
CA PHE A 431 -20.00 -13.07 1.29
C PHE A 431 -20.44 -11.86 0.46
N TYR A 432 -20.01 -10.67 0.89
CA TYR A 432 -20.17 -9.43 0.15
C TYR A 432 -19.64 -9.60 -1.29
N ASP A 433 -20.38 -9.10 -2.28
CA ASP A 433 -20.26 -9.43 -3.70
C ASP A 433 -18.92 -9.03 -4.37
N ARG A 434 -18.14 -8.17 -3.71
CA ARG A 434 -16.77 -7.79 -4.09
C ARG A 434 -15.70 -8.75 -3.55
N LEU A 435 -16.05 -9.68 -2.68
CA LEU A 435 -15.14 -10.64 -2.06
C LEU A 435 -14.95 -11.87 -2.94
N ASN A 436 -13.71 -12.38 -2.99
CA ASN A 436 -13.42 -13.63 -3.68
C ASN A 436 -14.01 -14.83 -2.92
N LYS A 437 -15.10 -15.40 -3.44
CA LYS A 437 -15.89 -16.45 -2.77
C LYS A 437 -15.05 -17.66 -2.34
N ILE A 438 -14.29 -18.25 -3.27
CA ILE A 438 -13.47 -19.45 -3.01
C ILE A 438 -12.45 -19.21 -1.89
N PHE A 439 -11.71 -18.10 -1.94
CA PHE A 439 -10.78 -17.73 -0.88
C PHE A 439 -11.50 -17.61 0.48
N TRP A 440 -12.63 -16.91 0.54
CA TRP A 440 -13.37 -16.68 1.78
C TRP A 440 -14.05 -17.93 2.34
N GLU A 441 -14.55 -18.85 1.50
CA GLU A 441 -15.07 -20.15 1.94
C GLU A 441 -14.03 -20.92 2.75
N THR A 442 -12.76 -20.94 2.30
CA THR A 442 -11.66 -21.63 3.01
C THR A 442 -11.17 -20.94 4.29
N GLN A 443 -11.56 -19.68 4.54
CA GLN A 443 -11.13 -18.98 5.75
C GLN A 443 -11.79 -19.51 7.03
N THR A 444 -11.03 -19.48 8.12
CA THR A 444 -11.51 -19.86 9.46
C THR A 444 -12.61 -18.93 9.96
N GLN A 445 -13.44 -19.41 10.89
CA GLN A 445 -14.45 -18.57 11.55
C GLN A 445 -13.84 -17.35 12.24
N ARG A 446 -12.59 -17.45 12.77
CA ARG A 446 -11.83 -16.31 13.30
C ARG A 446 -11.67 -15.19 12.27
N VAL A 447 -11.21 -15.53 11.06
CA VAL A 447 -10.95 -14.56 9.99
C VAL A 447 -12.25 -13.90 9.52
N LYS A 448 -13.32 -14.70 9.35
CA LYS A 448 -14.66 -14.24 8.98
C LYS A 448 -15.23 -13.26 10.02
N ASP A 449 -15.21 -13.64 11.30
CA ASP A 449 -15.72 -12.79 12.38
C ASP A 449 -14.84 -11.54 12.61
N THR A 450 -13.53 -11.60 12.33
CA THR A 450 -12.63 -10.42 12.40
C THR A 450 -13.02 -9.35 11.38
N ILE A 451 -13.34 -9.72 10.13
CA ILE A 451 -13.73 -8.73 9.12
C ILE A 451 -15.14 -8.16 9.38
N ASP A 452 -16.08 -9.00 9.83
CA ASP A 452 -17.42 -8.55 10.24
C ASP A 452 -17.33 -7.54 11.39
N MET A 453 -16.54 -7.82 12.43
CA MET A 453 -16.32 -6.89 13.55
C MET A 453 -15.61 -5.60 13.14
N ASN A 454 -14.69 -5.66 12.17
CA ASN A 454 -14.04 -4.45 11.66
C ASN A 454 -14.97 -3.58 10.79
N GLN A 455 -15.95 -4.16 10.08
CA GLN A 455 -17.01 -3.37 9.42
C GLN A 455 -17.88 -2.67 10.47
N LEU A 456 -18.29 -3.40 11.53
CA LEU A 456 -19.07 -2.83 12.62
C LEU A 456 -18.32 -1.71 13.35
N ARG A 457 -17.01 -1.86 13.59
CA ARG A 457 -16.15 -0.80 14.14
C ARG A 457 -16.09 0.45 13.26
N ALA A 458 -16.07 0.30 11.93
CA ALA A 458 -16.05 1.42 11.00
C ALA A 458 -17.39 2.20 11.05
N LEU A 459 -18.51 1.48 10.94
CA LEU A 459 -19.87 2.03 10.94
C LEU A 459 -20.27 2.66 12.30
N LEU A 460 -19.83 2.07 13.42
CA LEU A 460 -20.14 2.53 14.78
C LEU A 460 -19.12 3.56 15.32
N SER A 461 -18.09 3.92 14.55
CA SER A 461 -17.19 5.01 14.92
C SER A 461 -17.92 6.36 14.90
N GLY A 462 -17.49 7.33 15.72
CA GLY A 462 -18.17 8.65 15.79
C GLY A 462 -18.25 9.37 14.44
N ASN A 463 -17.24 9.15 13.60
CA ASN A 463 -17.15 9.68 12.24
C ASN A 463 -17.38 8.57 11.18
N SER A 464 -18.23 7.59 11.51
CA SER A 464 -18.95 6.63 10.67
C SER A 464 -18.52 6.55 9.20
N TRP A 465 -17.99 5.39 8.81
CA TRP A 465 -17.49 5.11 7.46
C TRP A 465 -17.55 3.61 7.15
N ASP A 466 -17.34 3.26 5.89
CA ASP A 466 -17.52 1.91 5.36
C ASP A 466 -16.20 1.30 4.87
N LEU A 467 -15.86 0.07 5.29
CA LEU A 467 -14.66 -0.64 4.83
C LEU A 467 -14.61 -0.80 3.31
N PHE A 468 -15.76 -1.03 2.66
CA PHE A 468 -15.77 -1.30 1.23
C PHE A 468 -15.63 -0.04 0.38
N PHE A 469 -15.73 1.15 0.95
CA PHE A 469 -15.58 2.41 0.23
C PHE A 469 -14.29 3.17 0.58
N LYS A 470 -13.64 2.81 1.70
CA LYS A 470 -12.32 3.32 2.11
C LYS A 470 -11.21 2.31 1.86
N THR A 471 -10.01 2.76 1.52
CA THR A 471 -8.81 1.92 1.45
C THR A 471 -8.20 1.75 2.83
N LYS A 472 -8.31 0.55 3.42
CA LYS A 472 -7.53 0.11 4.58
C LYS A 472 -6.85 -1.21 4.25
N VAL A 473 -5.64 -1.40 4.78
CA VAL A 473 -4.98 -2.72 4.83
C VAL A 473 -5.06 -3.25 6.25
N ILE A 474 -5.79 -4.34 6.43
CA ILE A 474 -6.07 -4.97 7.72
C ILE A 474 -5.37 -6.32 7.76
N ASP A 475 -4.49 -6.58 8.72
CA ASP A 475 -3.93 -7.93 8.89
C ASP A 475 -4.93 -8.86 9.57
N LEU A 476 -5.65 -9.63 8.77
CA LEU A 476 -6.63 -10.61 9.22
C LEU A 476 -5.99 -11.87 9.82
N SER A 477 -4.65 -12.01 9.83
CA SER A 477 -3.96 -13.12 10.51
C SER A 477 -4.03 -13.01 12.04
N GLN A 478 -4.14 -11.77 12.56
CA GLN A 478 -4.16 -11.48 13.99
C GLN A 478 -5.54 -11.68 14.63
N ASN A 479 -5.59 -11.86 15.95
CA ASN A 479 -6.85 -11.85 16.71
C ASN A 479 -7.46 -10.44 16.74
N VAL A 480 -8.78 -10.32 16.91
CA VAL A 480 -9.53 -9.07 16.75
C VAL A 480 -9.16 -7.94 17.72
N ASP A 481 -8.52 -8.27 18.84
CA ASP A 481 -7.91 -7.34 19.80
C ASP A 481 -6.65 -6.64 19.24
N ARG A 482 -5.89 -7.33 18.38
CA ARG A 482 -4.71 -6.80 17.68
C ARG A 482 -5.02 -6.32 16.26
N ALA A 483 -5.97 -6.93 15.57
CA ALA A 483 -6.45 -6.55 14.23
C ALA A 483 -7.38 -5.32 14.28
N ARG A 484 -7.00 -4.29 15.04
CA ARG A 484 -7.71 -3.01 15.12
C ARG A 484 -7.41 -2.15 13.91
N LEU A 485 -8.37 -1.30 13.55
CA LEU A 485 -8.23 -0.35 12.45
C LEU A 485 -7.25 0.75 12.87
N ILE A 486 -6.14 0.89 12.15
CA ILE A 486 -5.20 2.00 12.31
C ILE A 486 -5.96 3.30 11.98
N PRO A 487 -5.87 4.38 12.78
CA PRO A 487 -6.63 5.61 12.51
C PRO A 487 -6.31 6.22 11.13
N SER A 488 -5.01 6.31 10.79
CA SER A 488 -4.56 6.85 9.49
C SER A 488 -5.12 6.05 8.31
N PHE A 489 -5.73 6.74 7.34
CA PHE A 489 -6.12 6.19 6.03
C PHE A 489 -4.98 6.30 5.01
N PHE A 490 -3.94 7.07 5.35
CA PHE A 490 -2.78 7.32 4.51
C PHE A 490 -1.73 6.21 4.63
N ASN A 491 -1.46 5.73 5.86
CA ASN A 491 -0.44 4.73 6.15
C ASN A 491 -1.02 3.33 6.37
N VAL A 492 -0.24 2.30 6.06
CA VAL A 492 -0.51 0.89 6.44
C VAL A 492 0.36 0.43 7.61
N GLY A 493 -0.06 -0.65 8.28
CA GLY A 493 0.78 -1.31 9.28
C GLY A 493 1.94 -2.09 8.64
N CYS A 494 2.89 -2.50 9.49
CA CYS A 494 3.96 -3.41 9.09
C CYS A 494 3.39 -4.69 8.47
N ILE A 495 3.74 -4.96 7.21
CA ILE A 495 3.42 -6.23 6.56
C ILE A 495 4.32 -7.31 7.16
N THR A 496 3.74 -8.43 7.57
CA THR A 496 4.46 -9.56 8.17
C THR A 496 4.57 -10.72 7.17
N PRO A 497 5.63 -11.55 7.22
CA PRO A 497 5.86 -12.62 6.25
C PRO A 497 4.66 -13.56 6.03
N ASN A 498 4.04 -14.00 7.13
CA ASN A 498 2.88 -14.90 7.16
C ASN A 498 1.55 -14.16 7.41
N GLY A 499 1.52 -12.84 7.20
CA GLY A 499 0.33 -12.02 7.43
C GLY A 499 -0.78 -12.29 6.41
N LEU A 500 -1.99 -11.85 6.75
CA LEU A 500 -3.13 -11.83 5.83
C LEU A 500 -3.61 -10.37 5.62
N PRO A 501 -2.74 -9.49 5.07
CA PRO A 501 -3.09 -8.11 4.78
C PRO A 501 -4.20 -8.06 3.72
N PHE A 502 -5.38 -7.59 4.14
CA PHE A 502 -6.60 -7.50 3.34
C PHE A 502 -6.89 -6.03 2.99
N ILE A 503 -7.07 -5.74 1.70
CA ILE A 503 -7.41 -4.43 1.16
C ILE A 503 -8.94 -4.33 1.13
N SER A 504 -9.49 -3.45 1.97
CA SER A 504 -10.92 -3.41 2.26
C SER A 504 -11.80 -3.07 1.05
N CYS A 505 -11.53 -1.98 0.34
CA CYS A 505 -12.34 -1.54 -0.80
C CYS A 505 -12.29 -2.46 -2.03
N ASP A 506 -11.18 -3.18 -2.20
CA ASP A 506 -10.92 -4.07 -3.33
C ASP A 506 -11.33 -5.53 -3.05
N GLY A 507 -11.74 -5.86 -1.82
CA GLY A 507 -12.23 -7.19 -1.44
C GLY A 507 -11.20 -8.33 -1.52
N ARG A 508 -9.90 -8.00 -1.55
CA ARG A 508 -8.79 -8.93 -1.83
C ARG A 508 -7.63 -8.80 -0.85
N VAL A 509 -6.72 -9.76 -0.86
CA VAL A 509 -5.43 -9.64 -0.15
C VAL A 509 -4.43 -8.80 -0.94
N VAL A 510 -3.52 -8.13 -0.23
CA VAL A 510 -2.30 -7.54 -0.83
C VAL A 510 -1.51 -8.66 -1.50
N THR A 511 -1.02 -8.41 -2.71
CA THR A 511 -0.19 -9.33 -3.51
C THR A 511 1.27 -9.30 -3.06
N GLY A 512 2.07 -10.26 -3.52
CA GLY A 512 3.51 -10.26 -3.28
C GLY A 512 4.23 -9.02 -3.82
N HIS A 513 3.86 -8.57 -5.01
CA HIS A 513 4.45 -7.39 -5.65
C HIS A 513 4.13 -6.09 -4.89
N GLU A 514 2.89 -5.91 -4.43
CA GLU A 514 2.50 -4.77 -3.60
C GLU A 514 3.20 -4.77 -2.24
N ALA A 515 3.36 -5.95 -1.63
CA ALA A 515 4.09 -6.08 -0.36
C ALA A 515 5.56 -5.63 -0.52
N LEU A 516 6.21 -5.98 -1.62
CA LEU A 516 7.58 -5.54 -1.96
C LEU A 516 7.63 -4.03 -2.29
N ALA A 517 6.64 -3.48 -3.00
CA ALA A 517 6.52 -2.04 -3.25
C ALA A 517 6.43 -1.24 -1.94
N LEU A 518 5.66 -1.76 -0.96
CA LEU A 518 5.53 -1.20 0.38
C LEU A 518 6.77 -1.43 1.28
N GLN A 519 7.87 -1.96 0.75
CA GLN A 519 9.23 -1.88 1.33
C GLN A 519 10.16 -0.91 0.60
N GLY A 520 9.68 -0.19 -0.43
CA GLY A 520 10.49 0.71 -1.24
C GLY A 520 11.43 -0.02 -2.21
N LEU A 521 11.17 -1.29 -2.54
CA LEU A 521 12.00 -2.06 -3.48
C LEU A 521 11.76 -1.64 -4.95
N PRO A 522 12.82 -1.51 -5.77
CA PRO A 522 12.69 -1.09 -7.17
C PRO A 522 12.22 -2.26 -8.06
N LEU A 523 10.92 -2.56 -8.04
CA LEU A 523 10.34 -3.74 -8.70
C LEU A 523 10.76 -3.92 -10.16
N MET A 524 10.87 -2.83 -10.93
CA MET A 524 11.26 -2.86 -12.36
C MET A 524 12.72 -3.28 -12.60
N LYS A 525 13.56 -3.34 -11.56
CA LYS A 525 14.96 -3.80 -11.61
C LYS A 525 15.14 -5.21 -11.03
N ILE A 526 14.15 -5.70 -10.28
CA ILE A 526 14.20 -7.01 -9.66
C ILE A 526 13.88 -8.07 -10.70
N LYS A 527 14.76 -9.07 -10.81
CA LYS A 527 14.61 -10.21 -11.71
C LYS A 527 13.80 -11.30 -11.02
N PHE A 528 12.48 -11.27 -11.18
CA PHE A 528 11.57 -12.32 -10.70
C PHE A 528 11.68 -13.61 -11.53
N SER A 529 11.15 -14.72 -10.99
CA SER A 529 11.08 -16.06 -11.58
C SER A 529 9.66 -16.59 -11.32
N LYS A 530 9.55 -17.80 -10.79
CA LYS A 530 8.32 -18.48 -10.39
C LYS A 530 8.07 -18.37 -8.88
N GLU A 531 8.51 -17.29 -8.23
CA GLU A 531 8.19 -17.08 -6.81
C GLU A 531 6.67 -16.91 -6.64
N THR A 532 6.09 -17.74 -5.78
CA THR A 532 4.67 -17.70 -5.43
C THR A 532 4.30 -16.44 -4.63
N GLN A 533 3.00 -16.09 -4.55
CA GLN A 533 2.57 -14.98 -3.68
C GLN A 533 3.06 -15.10 -2.23
N ASP A 534 3.14 -16.31 -1.66
CA ASP A 534 3.64 -16.51 -0.29
C ASP A 534 5.13 -16.17 -0.18
N GLN A 535 5.95 -16.63 -1.14
CA GLN A 535 7.39 -16.38 -1.17
C GLN A 535 7.72 -14.89 -1.37
N LEU A 536 6.96 -14.19 -2.22
CA LEU A 536 7.09 -12.75 -2.41
C LEU A 536 6.69 -11.95 -1.15
N LYS A 537 5.67 -12.41 -0.41
CA LYS A 537 5.28 -11.82 0.89
C LYS A 537 6.31 -12.09 1.98
N ASP A 538 6.90 -13.28 2.01
CA ASP A 538 7.95 -13.62 2.96
C ASP A 538 9.23 -12.80 2.70
N LEU A 539 9.61 -12.59 1.43
CA LEU A 539 10.64 -11.63 1.04
C LEU A 539 10.31 -10.23 1.59
N ALA A 540 9.12 -9.70 1.32
CA ALA A 540 8.71 -8.37 1.76
C ALA A 540 8.68 -8.20 3.30
N GLY A 541 8.13 -9.17 4.03
CA GLY A 541 7.99 -9.07 5.49
C GLY A 541 9.33 -9.11 6.25
N ASN A 542 10.33 -9.80 5.68
CA ASN A 542 11.67 -9.94 6.24
C ASN A 542 12.65 -8.85 5.75
N ALA A 543 12.39 -8.21 4.61
CA ALA A 543 13.26 -7.18 4.02
C ALA A 543 13.54 -5.99 4.95
N MET A 544 14.74 -5.42 4.92
CA MET A 544 14.91 -4.02 5.35
C MET A 544 14.14 -3.10 4.38
N SER A 545 13.52 -2.03 4.87
CA SER A 545 12.88 -1.05 3.98
C SER A 545 13.96 -0.25 3.26
N THR A 546 13.98 -0.31 1.92
CA THR A 546 15.08 0.14 1.06
C THR A 546 15.44 1.62 1.25
N THR A 547 14.43 2.48 1.42
CA THR A 547 14.62 3.92 1.66
C THR A 547 15.25 4.20 3.02
N VAL A 548 14.92 3.42 4.05
CA VAL A 548 15.47 3.57 5.41
C VAL A 548 16.95 3.16 5.45
N ILE A 549 17.29 1.96 4.95
CA ILE A 549 18.70 1.53 4.87
C ILE A 549 19.50 2.41 3.90
N GLY A 550 18.85 2.95 2.86
CA GLY A 550 19.43 3.97 1.98
C GLY A 550 19.81 5.25 2.69
N ALA A 551 18.90 5.81 3.50
CA ALA A 551 19.20 6.99 4.31
C ALA A 551 20.33 6.73 5.32
N VAL A 552 20.36 5.56 5.96
CA VAL A 552 21.45 5.14 6.87
C VAL A 552 22.78 5.07 6.12
N LEU A 553 22.84 4.40 4.96
CA LEU A 553 24.05 4.29 4.14
C LEU A 553 24.53 5.66 3.64
N TYR A 554 23.61 6.53 3.21
CA TYR A 554 23.96 7.87 2.75
C TYR A 554 24.49 8.74 3.90
N ALA A 555 23.86 8.70 5.07
CA ALA A 555 24.30 9.39 6.28
C ALA A 555 25.68 8.91 6.78
N ILE A 556 25.99 7.61 6.61
CA ILE A 556 27.33 7.06 6.88
C ILE A 556 28.39 7.72 5.98
N PHE A 557 28.13 7.89 4.68
CA PHE A 557 29.06 8.60 3.80
C PHE A 557 29.16 10.08 4.19
N MET A 558 28.05 10.76 4.49
CA MET A 558 28.05 12.17 4.92
C MET A 558 28.85 12.45 6.20
N THR A 559 28.93 11.47 7.12
CA THR A 559 29.58 11.65 8.43
C THR A 559 31.00 11.10 8.50
N SER A 560 31.28 9.95 7.87
CA SER A 560 32.61 9.32 7.89
C SER A 560 33.65 9.96 6.96
N LEU A 561 33.29 11.04 6.26
CA LEU A 561 34.13 11.74 5.28
C LEU A 561 34.31 13.24 5.57
N ILE A 562 33.88 13.73 6.74
CA ILE A 562 33.89 15.17 7.09
C ILE A 562 35.31 15.77 7.03
N ASP A 563 36.30 15.07 7.58
CA ASP A 563 37.68 15.57 7.73
C ASP A 563 38.66 15.10 6.62
N ASN A 564 38.14 14.64 5.47
CA ASN A 564 38.93 13.85 4.50
C ASN A 564 38.80 14.32 3.04
N ASP A 565 39.46 15.44 2.71
CA ASP A 565 39.44 16.07 1.37
C ASP A 565 40.05 15.23 0.23
N GLY A 566 40.88 14.22 0.54
CA GLY A 566 41.32 13.25 -0.46
C GLY A 566 42.57 12.42 -0.16
N GLU A 567 43.41 12.81 0.80
CA GLU A 567 44.62 12.06 1.21
C GLU A 567 44.44 11.50 2.62
N GLY A 568 44.58 10.17 2.77
CA GLY A 568 44.44 9.47 4.07
C GLY A 568 43.06 8.86 4.36
N SER A 569 42.04 9.12 3.54
CA SER A 569 40.70 8.54 3.73
C SER A 569 40.70 7.01 3.57
N PRO A 570 40.17 6.23 4.54
CA PRO A 570 40.06 4.77 4.43
C PRO A 570 39.37 4.32 3.13
N TRP A 571 38.36 5.09 2.71
CA TRP A 571 37.53 4.85 1.52
C TRP A 571 38.27 4.91 0.17
N ARG A 572 39.53 5.35 0.16
CA ARG A 572 40.41 5.39 -1.03
C ARG A 572 41.46 4.28 -1.06
N GLU A 573 41.76 3.64 0.07
CA GLU A 573 42.73 2.52 0.15
C GLU A 573 42.27 1.29 -0.66
N SER A 574 40.95 1.14 -0.80
CA SER A 574 40.20 0.05 -1.46
C SER A 574 40.28 0.05 -2.99
N SER A 575 41.46 0.38 -3.53
CA SER A 575 41.77 0.30 -4.96
C SER A 575 41.73 -1.15 -5.49
N GLY A 576 41.03 -1.38 -6.60
CA GLY A 576 40.89 -2.70 -7.23
C GLY A 576 39.48 -3.08 -7.70
N ILE A 577 38.45 -2.27 -7.43
CA ILE A 577 37.08 -2.51 -7.92
C ILE A 577 36.95 -2.04 -9.38
N THR A 578 37.08 -2.97 -10.32
CA THR A 578 36.98 -2.71 -11.78
C THR A 578 35.58 -2.83 -12.34
N LYS A 579 34.58 -3.23 -11.52
CA LYS A 579 33.20 -3.41 -11.97
C LYS A 579 32.57 -2.04 -12.23
N ASP A 580 32.55 -1.64 -13.50
CA ASP A 580 31.84 -0.44 -13.92
C ASP A 580 30.35 -0.57 -13.61
N TYR A 581 29.78 0.47 -13.00
CA TYR A 581 28.33 0.63 -13.00
C TYR A 581 27.94 1.08 -14.41
N PRO A 582 27.04 0.36 -15.11
CA PRO A 582 26.52 0.85 -16.37
C PRO A 582 25.84 2.19 -16.08
N ASN A 583 26.30 3.25 -16.75
CA ASN A 583 25.70 4.57 -16.61
C ASN A 583 24.20 4.45 -16.93
N PRO A 584 23.28 4.81 -16.02
CA PRO A 584 21.83 4.64 -16.22
C PRO A 584 21.29 5.48 -17.39
N PHE A 585 22.07 6.46 -17.87
CA PHE A 585 21.78 7.29 -19.04
C PHE A 585 22.63 6.93 -20.27
N VAL A 586 23.56 5.98 -20.17
CA VAL A 586 24.06 5.28 -21.37
C VAL A 586 22.93 4.36 -21.80
N SER A 587 22.12 4.86 -22.73
CA SER A 587 21.43 4.01 -23.69
C SER A 587 22.43 2.98 -24.20
N THR A 588 22.00 1.72 -24.32
CA THR A 588 22.79 0.68 -24.98
C THR A 588 22.92 1.03 -26.46
N SER A 589 23.89 1.89 -26.77
CA SER A 589 24.42 2.19 -28.10
C SER A 589 25.32 1.06 -28.63
N SER A 590 25.47 -0.02 -27.85
CA SER A 590 26.02 -1.29 -28.30
C SER A 590 25.04 -1.98 -29.24
N GLU A 591 25.36 -1.90 -30.53
CA GLU A 591 25.05 -2.88 -31.59
C GLU A 591 23.59 -3.09 -32.01
N LEU A 592 22.66 -2.28 -31.52
CA LEU A 592 21.49 -1.89 -32.32
C LEU A 592 21.61 -0.41 -32.67
N ALA A 593 22.49 -0.12 -33.62
CA ALA A 593 22.25 1.03 -34.48
C ALA A 593 20.86 0.82 -35.11
N PRO A 594 19.91 1.76 -34.98
CA PRO A 594 18.73 1.75 -35.82
C PRO A 594 19.22 2.08 -37.24
N GLY A 595 19.64 1.04 -37.98
CA GLY A 595 19.80 1.12 -39.43
C GLY A 595 18.50 1.71 -39.96
N PRO A 596 18.56 2.78 -40.77
CA PRO A 596 17.53 3.80 -40.82
C PRO A 596 16.16 3.18 -41.11
N LEU A 597 15.38 2.99 -40.03
CA LEU A 597 13.98 2.64 -40.12
C LEU A 597 13.27 3.89 -40.63
N GLN A 598 13.26 4.02 -41.95
CA GLN A 598 12.44 4.99 -42.65
C GLN A 598 10.98 4.59 -42.46
N LEU A 599 10.44 4.86 -41.26
CA LEU A 599 9.01 4.68 -40.96
C LEU A 599 8.13 5.45 -41.96
N GLU A 600 8.68 6.54 -42.54
CA GLU A 600 8.12 7.28 -43.68
C GLU A 600 7.77 6.41 -44.90
N PHE A 601 8.39 5.23 -45.08
CA PHE A 601 8.09 4.29 -46.18
C PHE A 601 7.33 3.02 -45.73
N MET A 602 6.80 3.00 -44.51
CA MET A 602 5.93 1.91 -44.03
C MET A 602 4.57 2.43 -43.54
N PRO A 603 3.73 2.99 -44.44
CA PRO A 603 2.43 3.58 -44.07
C PRO A 603 1.45 2.60 -43.39
N GLN A 604 1.68 1.29 -43.51
CA GLN A 604 0.95 0.25 -42.76
C GLN A 604 1.28 0.19 -41.25
N TYR A 605 2.26 0.96 -40.77
CA TYR A 605 2.64 1.10 -39.35
C TYR A 605 2.56 2.56 -38.88
N ASP A 606 1.60 3.33 -39.40
CA ASP A 606 1.30 4.68 -38.89
C ASP A 606 0.87 4.61 -37.41
N THR A 607 1.68 5.19 -36.53
CA THR A 607 1.43 5.24 -35.08
C THR A 607 0.52 6.40 -34.65
N THR A 608 0.19 7.30 -35.59
CA THR A 608 -0.66 8.48 -35.43
C THR A 608 -2.01 8.37 -36.16
N GLY A 609 -2.09 7.49 -37.17
CA GLY A 609 -3.24 7.36 -38.05
C GLY A 609 -4.48 6.80 -37.35
N PHE A 610 -5.56 7.57 -37.37
CA PHE A 610 -6.87 7.09 -36.97
C PHE A 610 -7.51 6.26 -38.10
N VAL A 611 -7.92 5.04 -37.78
CA VAL A 611 -8.73 4.20 -38.67
C VAL A 611 -10.20 4.60 -38.51
N ALA A 612 -10.91 4.91 -39.60
CA ALA A 612 -12.32 5.27 -39.51
C ALA A 612 -13.19 4.09 -39.01
N PHE A 613 -13.92 4.30 -37.91
CA PHE A 613 -14.87 3.34 -37.35
C PHE A 613 -16.21 4.00 -37.00
N SER A 614 -17.26 3.19 -36.84
CA SER A 614 -18.53 3.62 -36.24
C SER A 614 -18.52 3.38 -34.74
N VAL A 615 -19.10 4.28 -33.95
CA VAL A 615 -19.12 4.17 -32.47
C VAL A 615 -19.76 2.84 -32.03
N GLU A 616 -20.73 2.32 -32.77
CA GLU A 616 -21.35 1.01 -32.55
C GLU A 616 -20.32 -0.15 -32.50
N LYS A 617 -19.26 -0.12 -33.33
CA LYS A 617 -18.20 -1.15 -33.27
C LYS A 617 -17.49 -1.11 -31.92
N VAL A 618 -17.18 0.08 -31.41
CA VAL A 618 -16.53 0.26 -30.11
C VAL A 618 -17.50 -0.11 -28.98
N ASN A 619 -18.76 0.30 -29.03
CA ASN A 619 -19.78 -0.10 -28.04
C ASN A 619 -19.95 -1.62 -27.98
N ASN A 620 -19.91 -2.31 -29.14
CA ASN A 620 -19.89 -3.76 -29.23
C ASN A 620 -18.60 -4.40 -28.64
N LYS A 621 -17.45 -3.73 -28.74
CA LYS A 621 -16.24 -4.16 -28.01
C LYS A 621 -16.35 -3.92 -26.51
N VAL A 622 -16.91 -2.79 -26.08
CA VAL A 622 -17.17 -2.52 -24.66
C VAL A 622 -18.11 -3.57 -24.09
N SER A 623 -19.18 -3.97 -24.81
CA SER A 623 -20.08 -5.03 -24.35
C SER A 623 -19.41 -6.42 -24.26
N GLN A 624 -18.33 -6.65 -25.00
CA GLN A 624 -17.54 -7.89 -24.94
C GLN A 624 -16.49 -7.90 -23.82
N HIS A 625 -15.90 -6.76 -23.49
CA HIS A 625 -14.72 -6.68 -22.61
C HIS A 625 -14.97 -6.00 -21.26
N ARG A 626 -16.08 -5.26 -21.07
CA ARG A 626 -16.38 -4.59 -19.80
C ARG A 626 -16.62 -5.59 -18.66
N ARG A 627 -16.28 -5.17 -17.44
CA ARG A 627 -16.54 -5.92 -16.22
C ARG A 627 -18.02 -5.80 -15.82
N TYR A 628 -18.80 -6.86 -16.04
CA TYR A 628 -20.21 -6.96 -15.58
C TYR A 628 -20.37 -7.32 -14.09
N CYS A 629 -19.34 -7.87 -13.46
CA CYS A 629 -19.37 -8.35 -12.08
C CYS A 629 -17.96 -8.26 -11.47
N PHE A 630 -17.80 -8.12 -10.15
CA PHE A 630 -16.49 -7.99 -9.50
C PHE A 630 -15.55 -9.21 -9.66
N CYS A 631 -16.10 -10.39 -9.94
CA CYS A 631 -15.32 -11.58 -10.34
C CYS A 631 -14.76 -11.50 -11.78
N ASN A 632 -15.13 -10.46 -12.54
CA ASN A 632 -14.75 -10.19 -13.94
C ASN A 632 -14.96 -11.35 -14.93
N GLY A 633 -15.74 -12.37 -14.57
CA GLY A 633 -15.80 -13.63 -15.30
C GLY A 633 -14.59 -14.54 -15.09
N THR A 634 -13.48 -14.04 -14.52
CA THR A 634 -12.17 -14.70 -14.45
C THR A 634 -12.00 -15.60 -13.24
N ASP A 635 -12.67 -15.30 -12.12
CA ASP A 635 -12.62 -16.16 -10.93
C ASP A 635 -13.29 -17.52 -11.24
N GLN A 636 -12.78 -18.62 -10.70
CA GLN A 636 -13.22 -20.00 -11.02
C GLN A 636 -14.70 -20.30 -10.73
N TYR A 637 -15.36 -19.50 -9.90
CA TYR A 637 -16.79 -19.61 -9.57
C TYR A 637 -17.68 -18.68 -10.42
N SER A 638 -17.13 -17.98 -11.40
CA SER A 638 -17.86 -17.05 -12.28
C SER A 638 -18.85 -17.76 -13.20
N THR A 639 -19.89 -17.04 -13.62
CA THR A 639 -20.89 -17.54 -14.58
C THR A 639 -21.26 -16.47 -15.60
N THR A 640 -21.54 -16.88 -16.84
CA THR A 640 -22.05 -15.98 -17.90
C THR A 640 -23.50 -15.55 -17.71
N ARG A 641 -24.21 -16.16 -16.75
CA ARG A 641 -25.57 -15.77 -16.35
C ARG A 641 -25.50 -14.56 -15.42
N LEU A 642 -26.21 -13.50 -15.79
CA LEU A 642 -26.22 -12.22 -15.09
C LEU A 642 -27.59 -11.92 -14.46
N GLN A 643 -27.57 -11.09 -13.43
CA GLN A 643 -28.72 -10.48 -12.80
C GLN A 643 -28.51 -8.97 -12.71
N ILE A 644 -29.59 -8.21 -12.83
CA ILE A 644 -29.61 -6.74 -12.75
C ILE A 644 -30.57 -6.29 -11.67
N CYS A 645 -30.18 -5.31 -10.87
CA CYS A 645 -31.04 -4.74 -9.84
C CYS A 645 -32.07 -3.78 -10.44
N ASN A 646 -33.35 -3.96 -10.14
CA ASN A 646 -34.42 -3.06 -10.62
C ASN A 646 -34.31 -1.63 -10.05
N ILE A 647 -33.70 -1.48 -8.88
CA ILE A 647 -33.59 -0.23 -8.14
C ILE A 647 -32.36 0.57 -8.61
N CYS A 648 -31.16 -0.01 -8.46
CA CYS A 648 -29.91 0.71 -8.73
C CYS A 648 -29.21 0.33 -10.05
N ALA A 649 -29.82 -0.51 -10.90
CA ALA A 649 -29.26 -1.02 -12.16
C ALA A 649 -27.93 -1.81 -12.06
N MET A 650 -27.44 -2.09 -10.85
CA MET A 650 -26.20 -2.83 -10.62
C MET A 650 -26.29 -4.28 -11.14
N ILE A 651 -25.25 -4.73 -11.84
CA ILE A 651 -25.17 -6.06 -12.46
C ILE A 651 -24.24 -6.98 -11.64
N ARG A 652 -24.62 -8.25 -11.50
CA ARG A 652 -23.79 -9.33 -10.93
C ARG A 652 -24.01 -10.64 -11.68
N CYS A 653 -23.07 -11.58 -11.55
CA CYS A 653 -23.32 -12.96 -11.96
C CYS A 653 -24.14 -13.71 -10.89
N THR A 654 -24.84 -14.79 -11.28
CA THR A 654 -25.72 -15.54 -10.36
C THR A 654 -25.01 -16.14 -9.15
N ASN A 655 -23.68 -16.26 -9.18
CA ASN A 655 -22.89 -16.80 -8.08
C ASN A 655 -22.33 -15.73 -7.10
N CYS A 656 -22.33 -14.46 -7.50
CA CYS A 656 -21.93 -13.32 -6.66
C CYS A 656 -23.11 -12.54 -6.07
N ALA A 657 -24.27 -12.57 -6.72
CA ALA A 657 -25.46 -11.87 -6.24
C ALA A 657 -25.90 -12.38 -4.85
N GLY A 658 -26.34 -11.46 -3.97
CA GLY A 658 -27.04 -11.79 -2.71
C GLY A 658 -26.54 -11.09 -1.45
N ASN A 659 -25.32 -10.52 -1.43
CA ASN A 659 -24.89 -9.60 -0.38
C ASN A 659 -24.08 -8.43 -1.01
N PRO A 660 -24.58 -7.18 -1.04
CA PRO A 660 -25.90 -6.76 -0.57
C PRO A 660 -27.04 -7.49 -1.31
N VAL A 661 -28.24 -7.50 -0.72
CA VAL A 661 -29.35 -8.33 -1.23
C VAL A 661 -29.83 -7.84 -2.59
N HIS A 662 -29.96 -6.50 -2.75
CA HIS A 662 -30.58 -5.85 -3.92
C HIS A 662 -32.00 -6.38 -4.25
N ASP A 663 -32.64 -5.81 -5.27
CA ASP A 663 -33.82 -6.39 -5.91
C ASP A 663 -33.43 -6.90 -7.31
N TYR A 664 -32.87 -8.11 -7.36
CA TYR A 664 -32.30 -8.69 -8.58
C TYR A 664 -33.35 -9.42 -9.43
N ARG A 665 -33.44 -9.07 -10.72
CA ARG A 665 -34.05 -9.91 -11.76
C ARG A 665 -33.01 -10.51 -12.69
N SER A 666 -33.37 -11.57 -13.41
CA SER A 666 -32.55 -12.11 -14.49
C SER A 666 -32.26 -11.03 -15.54
N TYR A 667 -31.00 -10.92 -15.95
CA TYR A 667 -30.59 -10.08 -17.08
C TYR A 667 -30.52 -10.96 -18.33
N GLU A 668 -31.25 -10.58 -19.38
CA GLU A 668 -31.41 -11.41 -20.59
C GLU A 668 -30.09 -11.56 -21.36
N PHE A 669 -29.21 -10.56 -21.27
CA PHE A 669 -27.87 -10.61 -21.81
C PHE A 669 -26.97 -11.54 -20.97
N ARG A 670 -26.35 -12.51 -21.64
CA ARG A 670 -25.26 -13.31 -21.06
C ARG A 670 -23.93 -12.62 -21.32
N SER A 671 -23.09 -12.49 -20.31
CA SER A 671 -21.74 -11.98 -20.54
C SER A 671 -20.97 -12.94 -21.45
N PRO A 672 -20.16 -12.43 -22.40
CA PRO A 672 -19.14 -13.23 -23.06
C PRO A 672 -18.15 -13.82 -22.06
N GLU A 673 -17.39 -14.83 -22.50
CA GLU A 673 -16.26 -15.33 -21.74
C GLU A 673 -15.17 -14.25 -21.66
N PRO A 674 -14.52 -14.07 -20.49
CA PRO A 674 -13.52 -13.03 -20.32
C PRO A 674 -12.30 -13.31 -21.20
N LYS A 675 -11.98 -12.38 -22.08
CA LYS A 675 -10.73 -12.43 -22.86
C LYS A 675 -9.55 -11.95 -22.00
N PRO A 676 -8.32 -12.42 -22.26
CA PRO A 676 -7.13 -11.90 -21.59
C PRO A 676 -7.01 -10.38 -21.79
N TYR A 677 -6.61 -9.65 -20.75
CA TYR A 677 -6.48 -8.19 -20.76
C TYR A 677 -5.72 -7.64 -21.99
N ARG A 678 -4.62 -8.30 -22.41
CA ARG A 678 -3.84 -7.91 -23.60
C ARG A 678 -4.63 -8.03 -24.90
N VAL A 679 -5.56 -8.97 -25.00
CA VAL A 679 -6.43 -9.12 -26.19
C VAL A 679 -7.43 -7.97 -26.26
N ALA A 680 -8.01 -7.57 -25.13
CA ALA A 680 -8.86 -6.39 -25.05
C ALA A 680 -8.09 -5.12 -25.45
N GLU A 681 -6.92 -4.89 -24.85
CA GLU A 681 -6.03 -3.77 -25.18
C GLU A 681 -5.70 -3.72 -26.67
N CYS A 682 -5.25 -4.83 -27.28
CA CYS A 682 -4.97 -4.89 -28.72
C CYS A 682 -6.21 -4.70 -29.61
N GLU A 683 -7.40 -5.18 -29.19
CA GLU A 683 -8.64 -4.96 -29.94
C GLU A 683 -9.10 -3.48 -29.90
N PHE A 684 -8.78 -2.73 -28.84
CA PHE A 684 -9.08 -1.29 -28.75
C PHE A 684 -8.03 -0.43 -29.46
N LEU A 685 -6.74 -0.80 -29.40
CA LEU A 685 -5.65 -0.11 -30.12
C LEU A 685 -5.71 -0.28 -31.66
N GLN A 686 -6.68 -1.04 -32.19
CA GLN A 686 -7.03 -1.03 -33.63
C GLN A 686 -7.89 0.18 -34.03
N TYR A 687 -8.54 0.83 -33.06
CA TYR A 687 -9.42 1.98 -33.26
C TYR A 687 -8.76 3.28 -32.80
N PHE A 688 -7.96 3.23 -31.74
CA PHE A 688 -7.26 4.38 -31.18
C PHE A 688 -5.75 4.23 -31.41
N PRO A 689 -5.07 5.19 -32.06
CA PRO A 689 -3.63 5.12 -32.33
C PRO A 689 -2.82 5.18 -31.04
N THR A 690 -1.54 4.80 -31.12
CA THR A 690 -0.62 4.81 -29.97
C THR A 690 -0.02 6.20 -29.71
N VAL A 691 -0.08 7.11 -30.67
CA VAL A 691 0.30 8.51 -30.54
C VAL A 691 -0.85 9.38 -31.03
N ILE A 692 -1.26 10.36 -30.22
CA ILE A 692 -2.28 11.34 -30.59
C ILE A 692 -1.64 12.73 -30.66
N THR A 693 -1.85 13.42 -31.78
CA THR A 693 -1.39 14.78 -32.06
C THR A 693 -2.54 15.60 -32.62
N ASN A 694 -2.42 16.93 -32.64
CA ASN A 694 -3.44 17.84 -33.18
C ASN A 694 -4.81 17.62 -32.50
N LEU A 695 -4.84 17.62 -31.17
CA LEU A 695 -6.06 17.43 -30.38
C LEU A 695 -7.08 18.56 -30.64
N LEU A 696 -6.56 19.77 -30.88
CA LEU A 696 -7.31 20.98 -31.20
C LEU A 696 -7.26 21.25 -32.71
N ASN A 697 -8.30 21.90 -33.22
CA ASN A 697 -8.32 22.41 -34.60
C ASN A 697 -7.25 23.53 -34.78
N PRO A 698 -6.79 23.84 -36.01
CA PRO A 698 -5.83 24.93 -36.24
C PRO A 698 -6.36 26.35 -35.98
N GLU A 699 -7.67 26.52 -35.83
CA GLU A 699 -8.36 27.80 -35.61
C GLU A 699 -8.68 28.05 -34.12
N TRP A 700 -8.14 27.24 -33.20
CA TRP A 700 -8.54 27.18 -31.77
C TRP A 700 -8.53 28.53 -31.05
N GLU A 701 -7.68 29.48 -31.49
CA GLU A 701 -7.66 30.85 -30.97
C GLU A 701 -9.02 31.54 -31.14
N ARG A 702 -9.69 31.34 -32.28
CA ARG A 702 -11.03 31.87 -32.54
C ARG A 702 -12.04 31.27 -31.56
N ASP A 703 -11.94 29.98 -31.27
CA ASP A 703 -12.95 29.26 -30.49
C ASP A 703 -12.77 29.53 -28.98
N LEU A 704 -11.53 29.70 -28.51
CA LEU A 704 -11.21 30.30 -27.22
C LEU A 704 -11.70 31.76 -27.11
N ASN A 705 -11.62 32.54 -28.20
CA ASN A 705 -12.16 33.90 -28.26
C ASN A 705 -13.71 33.92 -28.25
N LYS A 706 -14.40 32.95 -28.87
CA LYS A 706 -15.86 32.78 -28.73
C LYS A 706 -16.20 32.52 -27.26
N PHE A 707 -15.55 31.50 -26.66
CA PHE A 707 -15.74 31.08 -25.27
C PHE A 707 -15.58 32.24 -24.28
N THR A 708 -14.41 32.91 -24.28
CA THR A 708 -14.14 34.04 -23.35
C THR A 708 -15.09 35.23 -23.49
N ASN A 709 -15.70 35.44 -24.67
CA ASN A 709 -16.69 36.50 -24.88
C ASN A 709 -18.14 36.09 -24.51
N GLN A 710 -18.47 34.80 -24.52
CA GLN A 710 -19.78 34.26 -24.13
C GLN A 710 -19.87 33.88 -22.65
N SER A 711 -18.72 33.54 -22.04
CA SER A 711 -18.57 33.18 -20.63
C SER A 711 -19.13 34.25 -19.68
N THR A 712 -19.79 33.83 -18.60
CA THR A 712 -20.44 34.75 -17.65
C THR A 712 -19.44 35.63 -16.89
N LEU A 713 -19.93 36.70 -16.24
CA LEU A 713 -19.15 37.75 -15.56
C LEU A 713 -18.09 37.23 -14.55
N LEU A 714 -18.24 36.01 -14.03
CA LEU A 714 -17.32 35.35 -13.11
C LEU A 714 -16.06 34.75 -13.79
N LEU A 715 -16.14 34.38 -15.08
CA LEU A 715 -15.06 33.68 -15.79
C LEU A 715 -13.86 34.57 -16.12
N LYS A 716 -14.08 35.89 -16.31
CA LYS A 716 -13.02 36.89 -16.55
C LYS A 716 -11.95 36.96 -15.44
N GLY A 717 -12.24 36.47 -14.23
CA GLY A 717 -11.29 36.47 -13.11
C GLY A 717 -10.46 35.18 -12.96
N ALA A 718 -10.79 34.11 -13.68
CA ALA A 718 -10.01 32.87 -13.71
C ALA A 718 -9.18 32.75 -15.00
N TYR A 719 -9.72 33.26 -16.11
CA TYR A 719 -9.09 33.34 -17.41
C TYR A 719 -9.14 34.79 -17.88
N ASP A 720 -8.02 35.51 -17.77
CA ASP A 720 -7.93 36.89 -18.25
C ASP A 720 -8.25 37.01 -19.76
N THR A 721 -8.50 38.25 -20.20
CA THR A 721 -8.95 38.59 -21.56
C THR A 721 -8.07 38.05 -22.70
N PRO A 722 -8.66 37.79 -23.90
CA PRO A 722 -8.09 36.93 -24.94
C PRO A 722 -6.73 37.34 -25.53
N THR A 723 -6.30 38.59 -25.39
CA THR A 723 -5.06 39.09 -26.03
C THR A 723 -3.79 38.88 -25.22
N ASN A 724 -3.83 38.42 -23.95
CA ASN A 724 -2.61 38.19 -23.16
C ASN A 724 -2.80 37.32 -21.88
N SER A 725 -3.49 36.16 -21.96
CA SER A 725 -3.89 35.41 -20.75
C SER A 725 -3.33 33.99 -20.59
N LYS A 726 -3.42 33.51 -19.34
CA LYS A 726 -3.04 32.17 -18.90
C LYS A 726 -3.70 31.06 -19.74
N ALA A 727 -4.94 31.27 -20.20
CA ALA A 727 -5.69 30.32 -21.01
C ALA A 727 -5.00 30.06 -22.36
N THR A 728 -4.60 31.13 -23.06
CA THR A 728 -3.91 31.06 -24.35
C THR A 728 -2.64 30.21 -24.25
N THR A 729 -1.86 30.37 -23.16
CA THR A 729 -0.66 29.54 -22.93
C THR A 729 -0.97 28.04 -22.77
N ILE A 730 -2.07 27.66 -22.10
CA ILE A 730 -2.48 26.24 -22.01
C ILE A 730 -2.83 25.72 -23.39
N PHE A 731 -3.65 26.46 -24.15
CA PHE A 731 -4.16 26.00 -25.44
C PHE A 731 -3.05 25.94 -26.50
N GLU A 732 -2.11 26.88 -26.49
CA GLU A 732 -0.89 26.79 -27.29
C GLU A 732 -0.08 25.51 -27.00
N ALA A 733 0.07 25.16 -25.72
CA ALA A 733 0.77 23.94 -25.31
C ALA A 733 -0.04 22.70 -25.73
N LEU A 734 -1.36 22.69 -25.51
CA LEU A 734 -2.25 21.59 -25.85
C LEU A 734 -2.36 21.34 -27.36
N ALA A 735 -2.32 22.40 -28.19
CA ALA A 735 -2.29 22.31 -29.64
C ALA A 735 -0.97 21.69 -30.15
N LYS A 736 0.15 21.94 -29.45
CA LYS A 736 1.49 21.40 -29.76
C LYS A 736 1.75 20.03 -29.09
N ALA A 737 0.94 19.67 -28.10
CA ALA A 737 1.13 18.49 -27.26
C ALA A 737 1.07 17.18 -28.08
N LYS A 738 2.01 16.28 -27.76
CA LYS A 738 2.00 14.89 -28.25
C LYS A 738 1.61 13.98 -27.11
N PHE A 739 0.56 13.18 -27.32
CA PHE A 739 0.00 12.27 -26.33
C PHE A 739 0.43 10.85 -26.65
N LEU A 740 1.30 10.27 -25.82
CA LEU A 740 1.78 8.90 -25.96
C LEU A 740 0.89 7.95 -25.16
N TYR A 741 0.46 6.85 -25.78
CA TYR A 741 -0.31 5.81 -25.12
C TYR A 741 0.45 5.26 -23.91
N GLN A 742 -0.23 5.26 -22.76
CA GLN A 742 0.37 4.90 -21.48
C GLN A 742 -0.24 3.63 -20.90
N ARG A 743 -1.58 3.56 -20.80
CA ARG A 743 -2.29 2.45 -20.15
C ARG A 743 -3.69 2.21 -20.70
N PHE A 744 -4.16 0.99 -20.49
CA PHE A 744 -5.53 0.54 -20.71
C PHE A 744 -6.15 0.21 -19.36
N TYR A 745 -7.46 0.38 -19.23
CA TYR A 745 -8.19 0.00 -18.03
C TYR A 745 -9.52 -0.64 -18.44
N ILE A 746 -9.79 -1.79 -17.84
CA ILE A 746 -11.09 -2.44 -17.86
C ILE A 746 -11.73 -2.16 -16.51
N THR A 747 -12.90 -1.54 -16.49
CA THR A 747 -13.81 -1.44 -15.35
C THR A 747 -15.21 -1.79 -15.83
N GLU A 748 -16.26 -1.19 -15.27
CA GLU A 748 -17.58 -1.19 -15.90
C GLU A 748 -17.61 -0.36 -17.20
N VAL A 749 -16.58 0.46 -17.46
CA VAL A 749 -16.29 1.11 -18.74
C VAL A 749 -14.90 0.67 -19.22
N ILE A 750 -14.51 1.02 -20.45
CA ILE A 750 -13.13 0.85 -20.92
C ILE A 750 -12.48 2.23 -20.95
N THR A 751 -11.23 2.34 -20.49
CA THR A 751 -10.50 3.62 -20.50
C THR A 751 -9.10 3.44 -21.06
N LEU A 752 -8.76 4.21 -22.10
CA LEU A 752 -7.40 4.37 -22.60
C LEU A 752 -6.83 5.66 -22.02
N THR A 753 -5.59 5.64 -21.52
CA THR A 753 -4.90 6.85 -21.05
C THR A 753 -3.62 7.10 -21.82
N TYR A 754 -3.41 8.37 -22.14
CA TYR A 754 -2.27 8.89 -22.87
C TYR A 754 -1.64 10.03 -22.05
N THR A 755 -0.32 10.18 -22.10
CA THR A 755 0.39 11.25 -21.40
C THR A 755 1.24 12.08 -22.33
N SER A 756 1.34 13.38 -22.03
CA SER A 756 2.21 14.33 -22.71
C SER A 756 3.27 14.91 -21.77
N ASP A 757 4.45 15.22 -22.31
CA ASP A 757 5.56 15.81 -21.54
C ASP A 757 5.21 17.20 -20.98
N ASP A 758 4.28 17.92 -21.62
CA ASP A 758 3.73 19.20 -21.17
C ASP A 758 2.82 19.11 -19.93
N GLY A 759 2.63 17.92 -19.35
CA GLY A 759 1.85 17.73 -18.13
C GLY A 759 0.34 17.61 -18.38
N PHE A 760 -0.06 17.14 -19.56
CA PHE A 760 -1.44 16.74 -19.86
C PHE A 760 -1.57 15.20 -19.82
N GLU A 761 -2.70 14.70 -19.31
CA GLU A 761 -3.13 13.31 -19.49
C GLU A 761 -4.46 13.33 -20.26
N LEU A 762 -4.54 12.60 -21.37
CA LEU A 762 -5.76 12.44 -22.15
C LEU A 762 -6.36 11.07 -21.85
N LYS A 763 -7.64 11.04 -21.47
CA LYS A 763 -8.38 9.80 -21.21
C LYS A 763 -9.50 9.64 -22.24
N VAL A 764 -9.58 8.47 -22.85
CA VAL A 764 -10.68 8.08 -23.76
C VAL A 764 -11.51 7.02 -23.05
N VAL A 765 -12.74 7.36 -22.69
CA VAL A 765 -13.66 6.52 -21.91
C VAL A 765 -14.75 5.98 -22.84
N CYS A 766 -14.66 4.69 -23.16
CA CYS A 766 -15.62 3.99 -24.00
C CYS A 766 -16.67 3.30 -23.11
N THR A 767 -17.93 3.66 -23.32
CA THR A 767 -19.10 3.13 -22.59
C THR A 767 -19.94 2.22 -23.50
N GLY A 768 -21.07 1.70 -23.00
CA GLY A 768 -22.02 0.98 -23.86
C GLY A 768 -22.83 1.91 -24.78
N SER A 769 -22.82 3.21 -24.52
CA SER A 769 -23.64 4.23 -25.21
C SER A 769 -22.81 5.15 -26.11
N GLY A 770 -21.53 5.38 -25.83
CA GLY A 770 -20.67 6.27 -26.61
C GLY A 770 -19.24 6.35 -26.10
N ILE A 771 -18.47 7.30 -26.63
CA ILE A 771 -17.06 7.52 -26.33
C ILE A 771 -16.87 8.97 -25.88
N ASP A 772 -16.47 9.14 -24.62
CA ASP A 772 -16.14 10.44 -24.02
C ASP A 772 -14.62 10.63 -23.95
N TRP A 773 -14.17 11.85 -24.19
CA TRP A 773 -12.76 12.23 -24.13
C TRP A 773 -12.57 13.23 -22.99
N PHE A 774 -11.49 13.11 -22.23
CA PHE A 774 -11.21 13.97 -21.09
C PHE A 774 -9.75 14.40 -21.08
N VAL A 775 -9.50 15.71 -21.16
CA VAL A 775 -8.17 16.27 -20.93
C VAL A 775 -8.03 16.57 -19.44
N MET A 776 -7.12 15.86 -18.79
CA MET A 776 -6.67 16.14 -17.43
C MET A 776 -5.43 17.02 -17.50
N LEU A 777 -5.32 17.96 -16.55
CA LEU A 777 -4.11 18.76 -16.36
C LEU A 777 -3.40 18.28 -15.08
N ASP A 778 -2.12 17.92 -15.19
CA ASP A 778 -1.32 17.47 -14.05
C ASP A 778 -1.20 18.60 -13.02
N PRO A 779 -1.66 18.40 -11.77
CA PRO A 779 -1.59 19.37 -10.67
C PRO A 779 -0.21 20.02 -10.49
N TYR A 780 0.84 19.26 -10.77
CA TYR A 780 2.24 19.61 -10.50
C TYR A 780 2.97 20.08 -11.77
N SER A 781 2.26 20.25 -12.89
CA SER A 781 2.80 20.82 -14.12
C SER A 781 3.01 22.32 -14.00
N SER A 782 3.99 22.83 -14.76
CA SER A 782 4.22 24.26 -14.94
C SER A 782 3.01 24.99 -15.55
N HIS A 783 2.14 24.27 -16.27
CA HIS A 783 0.88 24.77 -16.81
C HIS A 783 -0.17 24.92 -15.70
N ALA A 784 -0.45 23.89 -14.89
CA ALA A 784 -1.41 23.98 -13.77
C ALA A 784 -1.08 25.12 -12.79
N THR A 785 0.20 25.26 -12.42
CA THR A 785 0.64 26.29 -11.48
C THR A 785 0.49 27.73 -11.98
N LYS A 786 0.48 27.95 -13.31
CA LYS A 786 0.22 29.27 -13.92
C LYS A 786 -1.26 29.65 -13.93
N VAL A 787 -2.14 28.64 -13.96
CA VAL A 787 -3.58 28.79 -14.19
C VAL A 787 -4.33 28.89 -12.86
N LEU A 788 -3.90 28.12 -11.87
CA LEU A 788 -4.54 27.99 -10.57
C LEU A 788 -3.65 28.65 -9.50
N GLU A 789 -3.51 29.98 -9.57
CA GLU A 789 -2.69 30.79 -8.64
C GLU A 789 -3.13 30.61 -7.18
N ASP A 790 -4.44 30.48 -6.95
CA ASP A 790 -4.96 30.07 -5.65
C ASP A 790 -4.72 28.56 -5.42
N LYS A 791 -3.73 28.27 -4.57
CA LYS A 791 -3.42 26.92 -4.08
C LYS A 791 -4.61 26.21 -3.44
N SER A 792 -5.67 26.91 -3.02
CA SER A 792 -6.93 26.31 -2.54
C SER A 792 -7.77 25.77 -3.69
N ARG A 793 -7.92 26.53 -4.78
CA ARG A 793 -8.60 26.12 -6.03
C ARG A 793 -7.83 25.00 -6.73
N LEU A 794 -6.50 25.10 -6.82
CA LEU A 794 -5.63 24.01 -7.29
C LEU A 794 -5.93 22.74 -6.49
N ARG A 795 -5.84 22.78 -5.14
CA ARG A 795 -6.12 21.61 -4.30
C ARG A 795 -7.54 21.06 -4.46
N LYS A 796 -8.57 21.91 -4.57
CA LYS A 796 -9.96 21.46 -4.85
C LYS A 796 -10.08 20.75 -6.21
N PHE A 797 -9.48 21.29 -7.26
CA PHE A 797 -9.51 20.71 -8.62
C PHE A 797 -8.75 19.37 -8.67
N CYS A 798 -7.52 19.39 -8.17
CA CYS A 798 -6.59 18.27 -8.23
C CYS A 798 -7.01 17.11 -7.32
N GLY A 799 -7.49 17.39 -6.10
CA GLY A 799 -8.02 16.39 -5.18
C GLY A 799 -9.35 15.75 -5.63
N ARG A 800 -10.05 16.34 -6.60
CA ARG A 800 -11.27 15.80 -7.21
C ARG A 800 -11.01 15.01 -8.50
N SER A 801 -9.76 14.99 -9.00
CA SER A 801 -9.40 14.44 -10.32
C SER A 801 -10.36 14.92 -11.43
N GLN A 802 -10.66 16.22 -11.43
CA GLN A 802 -11.61 16.84 -12.35
C GLN A 802 -10.93 17.05 -13.72
N PRO A 803 -11.59 16.71 -14.85
CA PRO A 803 -11.11 17.06 -16.18
C PRO A 803 -11.14 18.57 -16.42
N PHE A 804 -10.15 19.07 -17.17
CA PHE A 804 -10.07 20.46 -17.64
C PHE A 804 -10.94 20.68 -18.89
N MET A 805 -10.97 19.69 -19.79
CA MET A 805 -11.85 19.67 -20.96
C MET A 805 -12.51 18.31 -21.13
N LYS A 806 -13.74 18.29 -21.66
CA LYS A 806 -14.46 17.10 -22.11
C LYS A 806 -14.70 17.20 -23.61
N GLY A 807 -14.56 16.09 -24.32
CA GLY A 807 -14.85 15.98 -25.74
C GLY A 807 -15.93 14.93 -25.97
N THR A 808 -17.03 15.30 -26.64
CA THR A 808 -18.07 14.36 -27.06
C THR A 808 -18.17 14.36 -28.57
N GLY A 809 -17.91 13.21 -29.19
CA GLY A 809 -18.00 13.04 -30.64
C GLY A 809 -19.41 12.66 -31.12
N PRO A 810 -19.77 12.93 -32.39
CA PRO A 810 -20.95 12.33 -33.00
C PRO A 810 -20.83 10.80 -33.08
N HIS A 811 -21.94 10.10 -33.38
CA HIS A 811 -21.97 8.63 -33.52
C HIS A 811 -21.04 8.06 -34.62
N GLU A 812 -20.44 8.94 -35.43
CA GLU A 812 -19.47 8.66 -36.51
C GLU A 812 -18.14 9.40 -36.25
N ALA A 813 -17.57 9.28 -35.04
CA ALA A 813 -16.31 9.94 -34.69
C ALA A 813 -15.09 9.21 -35.30
N HIS A 814 -14.29 9.94 -36.10
CA HIS A 814 -13.12 9.40 -36.82
C HIS A 814 -11.76 9.96 -36.36
N SER A 815 -11.75 11.03 -35.57
CA SER A 815 -10.55 11.75 -35.10
C SER A 815 -10.92 12.75 -34.00
N PRO A 816 -10.01 13.12 -33.07
CA PRO A 816 -10.21 14.21 -32.12
C PRO A 816 -10.59 15.56 -32.76
N LEU A 817 -10.21 15.76 -34.03
CA LEU A 817 -10.55 16.96 -34.81
C LEU A 817 -12.05 17.06 -35.15
N HIS A 818 -12.84 15.99 -34.99
CA HIS A 818 -14.29 15.98 -35.22
C HIS A 818 -15.09 15.85 -33.92
N ILE A 819 -14.47 16.18 -32.78
CA ILE A 819 -15.07 16.11 -31.45
C ILE A 819 -15.48 17.51 -31.01
N LYS A 820 -16.72 17.67 -30.53
CA LYS A 820 -17.15 18.90 -29.86
C LYS A 820 -16.50 18.94 -28.49
N TRP A 821 -15.69 19.96 -28.24
CA TRP A 821 -14.98 20.15 -26.98
C TRP A 821 -15.73 21.11 -26.07
N PHE A 822 -15.67 20.83 -24.78
CA PHE A 822 -16.28 21.62 -23.71
C PHE A 822 -15.19 21.93 -22.69
N MET A 823 -15.14 23.17 -22.22
CA MET A 823 -14.30 23.56 -21.09
C MET A 823 -15.05 23.38 -19.78
N TRP A 824 -14.31 22.99 -18.75
CA TRP A 824 -14.81 23.05 -17.39
C TRP A 824 -14.78 24.51 -16.93
N ASP A 825 -15.94 25.12 -16.69
CA ASP A 825 -16.01 26.37 -15.93
C ASP A 825 -15.51 26.10 -14.49
N PHE A 826 -14.98 27.11 -13.81
CA PHE A 826 -14.51 27.00 -12.41
C PHE A 826 -15.42 27.76 -11.42
N ALA A 827 -16.54 28.34 -11.88
CA ALA A 827 -17.53 28.99 -11.03
C ALA A 827 -18.38 27.99 -10.22
N SER A 828 -18.24 28.03 -8.91
CA SER A 828 -19.07 27.27 -7.96
C SER A 828 -20.27 28.12 -7.53
N ILE A 829 -21.50 27.62 -7.71
CA ILE A 829 -22.70 28.26 -7.14
C ILE A 829 -22.95 27.65 -5.76
N GLU A 830 -22.77 28.46 -4.70
CA GLU A 830 -23.18 28.09 -3.35
C GLU A 830 -24.69 28.21 -3.20
N VAL A 831 -25.33 27.09 -2.84
CA VAL A 831 -26.76 26.98 -2.57
C VAL A 831 -27.00 26.41 -1.17
N LYS A 832 -28.16 26.70 -0.60
CA LYS A 832 -28.63 26.13 0.65
C LYS A 832 -29.66 25.05 0.31
N ALA A 833 -29.29 23.79 0.54
CA ALA A 833 -30.15 22.64 0.29
C ALA A 833 -31.04 22.39 1.51
N ILE A 834 -32.36 22.56 1.35
CA ILE A 834 -33.36 22.20 2.36
C ILE A 834 -33.72 20.73 2.17
N ILE A 835 -33.59 19.96 3.24
CA ILE A 835 -33.84 18.53 3.30
C ILE A 835 -34.97 18.29 4.31
N SER A 836 -36.15 17.89 3.81
CA SER A 836 -37.30 17.51 4.65
C SER A 836 -37.46 15.99 4.64
N VAL A 837 -37.35 15.35 5.80
CA VAL A 837 -37.37 13.88 5.93
C VAL A 837 -38.77 13.37 6.26
N ARG A 838 -39.26 12.41 5.49
CA ARG A 838 -40.56 11.75 5.71
C ARG A 838 -40.38 10.24 5.75
N GLN A 839 -41.16 9.55 6.58
CA GLN A 839 -41.22 8.10 6.61
C GLN A 839 -42.46 7.60 5.86
N ASP A 840 -42.27 6.85 4.78
CA ASP A 840 -43.33 6.20 4.02
C ASP A 840 -43.45 4.73 4.47
N ALA A 841 -44.66 4.31 4.84
CA ALA A 841 -44.92 2.96 5.36
C ALA A 841 -44.62 1.83 4.34
N THR A 842 -44.50 2.17 3.05
CA THR A 842 -44.24 1.24 1.94
C THR A 842 -42.88 1.46 1.29
N LYS A 843 -42.42 2.71 1.19
CA LYS A 843 -41.15 3.10 0.52
C LYS A 843 -39.98 3.36 1.48
N GLY A 844 -40.22 3.38 2.80
CA GLY A 844 -39.19 3.66 3.81
C GLY A 844 -38.87 5.15 3.91
N LYS A 845 -37.61 5.48 4.20
CA LYS A 845 -37.16 6.87 4.37
C LYS A 845 -37.16 7.61 3.04
N VAL A 846 -37.88 8.72 2.97
CA VAL A 846 -37.98 9.62 1.83
C VAL A 846 -37.38 10.97 2.19
N ILE A 847 -36.59 11.52 1.29
CA ILE A 847 -36.05 12.89 1.37
C ILE A 847 -36.76 13.75 0.33
N ASP A 848 -37.28 14.90 0.75
CA ASP A 848 -37.67 15.99 -0.15
C ASP A 848 -36.52 17.00 -0.19
N LEU A 849 -36.05 17.36 -1.38
CA LEU A 849 -34.94 18.30 -1.59
C LEU A 849 -35.41 19.56 -2.33
N ALA A 850 -35.27 20.71 -1.68
CA ALA A 850 -35.42 22.03 -2.30
C ALA A 850 -34.12 22.83 -2.19
N LEU A 851 -33.94 23.84 -3.05
CA LEU A 851 -32.76 24.70 -3.07
C LEU A 851 -33.16 26.15 -2.79
N GLU A 852 -32.36 26.83 -1.96
CA GLU A 852 -32.40 28.28 -1.77
C GLU A 852 -31.08 28.91 -2.27
N HIS A 853 -31.19 30.00 -3.01
CA HIS A 853 -30.05 30.72 -3.56
C HIS A 853 -29.41 31.64 -2.51
N ALA A 854 -28.13 31.41 -2.16
CA ALA A 854 -27.46 32.17 -1.10
C ALA A 854 -27.05 33.59 -1.55
N ASN A 855 -26.67 33.77 -2.82
CA ASN A 855 -26.00 34.98 -3.32
C ASN A 855 -26.64 35.59 -4.59
N GLY A 856 -27.90 35.28 -4.90
CA GLY A 856 -28.64 35.91 -6.00
C GLY A 856 -28.17 35.56 -7.43
N GLY A 857 -27.40 34.48 -7.61
CA GLY A 857 -27.15 33.92 -8.94
C GLY A 857 -28.34 33.08 -9.41
N GLU A 858 -28.78 33.26 -10.65
CA GLU A 858 -29.86 32.46 -11.24
C GLU A 858 -29.37 31.07 -11.64
N LEU A 859 -29.95 30.01 -11.07
CA LEU A 859 -29.84 28.68 -11.62
C LEU A 859 -30.86 28.51 -12.75
N SER A 860 -30.47 27.93 -13.88
CA SER A 860 -31.44 27.63 -14.94
C SER A 860 -32.48 26.62 -14.43
N GLU A 861 -33.77 26.92 -14.59
CA GLU A 861 -34.92 26.11 -14.11
C GLU A 861 -34.79 24.61 -14.45
N MET A 862 -34.22 24.27 -15.61
CA MET A 862 -33.96 22.88 -16.01
C MET A 862 -33.02 22.13 -15.03
N LEU A 863 -31.93 22.75 -14.58
CA LEU A 863 -30.99 22.11 -13.66
C LEU A 863 -31.55 22.06 -12.23
N GLU A 864 -32.30 23.08 -11.82
CA GLU A 864 -33.03 23.05 -10.55
C GLU A 864 -34.07 21.92 -10.57
N GLY A 865 -34.79 21.77 -11.69
CA GLY A 865 -35.71 20.67 -11.97
C GLY A 865 -35.06 19.30 -12.22
N GLU A 866 -33.73 19.21 -12.37
CA GLU A 866 -32.98 17.94 -12.38
C GLU A 866 -32.57 17.51 -10.95
N ILE A 867 -32.30 18.47 -10.07
CA ILE A 867 -31.76 18.25 -8.72
C ILE A 867 -32.87 18.17 -7.64
N THR A 868 -33.94 18.95 -7.75
CA THR A 868 -34.95 19.08 -6.68
C THR A 868 -36.02 17.97 -6.68
N GLY A 869 -36.79 17.86 -5.60
CA GLY A 869 -37.91 16.95 -5.44
C GLY A 869 -37.60 15.72 -4.59
N LYS A 870 -38.36 14.64 -4.81
CA LYS A 870 -38.39 13.48 -3.91
C LYS A 870 -37.35 12.43 -4.23
N TYR A 871 -36.72 11.92 -3.19
CA TYR A 871 -35.68 10.89 -3.21
C TYR A 871 -36.08 9.73 -2.29
N LEU A 872 -36.26 8.54 -2.86
CA LEU A 872 -36.66 7.31 -2.17
C LEU A 872 -35.44 6.55 -1.67
N GLY A 873 -35.40 6.18 -0.38
CA GLY A 873 -34.30 5.44 0.22
C GLY A 873 -34.16 4.01 -0.32
N ALA A 874 -32.94 3.65 -0.73
CA ALA A 874 -32.59 2.34 -1.25
C ALA A 874 -31.46 1.67 -0.43
N PRO A 875 -31.57 1.54 0.91
CA PRO A 875 -30.48 1.10 1.80
C PRO A 875 -30.02 -0.36 1.58
N LYS A 876 -30.76 -1.15 0.79
CA LYS A 876 -30.40 -2.54 0.42
C LYS A 876 -29.48 -2.63 -0.80
N CYS A 877 -29.13 -1.50 -1.42
CA CYS A 877 -28.24 -1.42 -2.58
C CYS A 877 -26.86 -0.86 -2.19
N ASP A 878 -25.81 -1.27 -2.91
CA ASP A 878 -24.41 -0.88 -2.69
C ASP A 878 -24.18 0.65 -2.75
N ALA A 879 -24.10 1.27 -1.57
CA ALA A 879 -23.59 2.63 -1.34
C ALA A 879 -23.01 2.71 0.09
N ALA A 880 -22.04 3.59 0.31
CA ALA A 880 -21.37 3.73 1.60
C ALA A 880 -22.38 3.99 2.72
N GLU A 881 -22.29 3.26 3.84
CA GLU A 881 -23.20 3.40 4.99
C GLU A 881 -24.69 3.24 4.63
N SER A 882 -25.01 2.45 3.59
CA SER A 882 -26.39 2.25 3.09
C SER A 882 -27.11 3.55 2.71
N SER A 883 -26.35 4.56 2.27
CA SER A 883 -26.82 5.95 2.10
C SER A 883 -27.48 6.27 0.76
N LEU A 884 -27.82 5.28 -0.07
CA LEU A 884 -28.40 5.52 -1.40
C LEU A 884 -29.86 5.99 -1.31
N PHE A 885 -30.17 7.06 -2.02
CA PHE A 885 -31.52 7.48 -2.37
C PHE A 885 -31.62 7.70 -3.88
N ILE A 886 -32.79 7.40 -4.44
CA ILE A 886 -33.05 7.49 -5.89
C ILE A 886 -34.21 8.46 -6.13
N ARG A 887 -34.03 9.38 -7.07
CA ARG A 887 -35.04 10.39 -7.39
C ARG A 887 -36.30 9.72 -7.97
N GLU A 888 -37.47 10.14 -7.49
CA GLU A 888 -38.77 9.69 -8.00
C GLU A 888 -39.04 10.38 -9.34
N GLU A 889 -38.84 9.66 -10.45
CA GLU A 889 -38.98 10.23 -11.80
C GLU A 889 -40.43 10.42 -12.26
N ALA A 890 -40.63 11.45 -13.09
CA ALA A 890 -41.90 11.75 -13.76
C ALA A 890 -41.99 11.12 -15.18
N GLY A 891 -41.50 9.90 -15.38
CA GLY A 891 -41.59 9.22 -16.70
C GLY A 891 -40.71 7.98 -16.82
N ALA A 892 -40.89 7.21 -17.90
CA ALA A 892 -40.20 5.93 -18.13
C ALA A 892 -38.85 6.03 -18.87
N HIS A 893 -38.37 7.25 -19.15
CA HIS A 893 -37.25 7.51 -20.07
C HIS A 893 -36.23 8.56 -19.56
N SER A 894 -36.28 8.94 -18.28
CA SER A 894 -35.27 9.84 -17.68
C SER A 894 -34.02 9.05 -17.23
N GLN A 895 -32.90 9.76 -17.07
CA GLN A 895 -31.68 9.19 -16.51
C GLN A 895 -31.68 9.35 -14.99
N SER A 896 -31.87 8.22 -14.28
CA SER A 896 -32.06 8.20 -12.83
C SER A 896 -30.97 8.91 -12.04
N VAL A 897 -31.36 10.04 -11.45
CA VAL A 897 -30.56 10.88 -10.56
C VAL A 897 -30.52 10.23 -9.17
N ARG A 898 -29.32 10.18 -8.56
CA ARG A 898 -29.07 9.49 -7.28
C ARG A 898 -28.41 10.42 -6.28
N LEU A 899 -28.84 10.34 -5.03
CA LEU A 899 -28.27 11.02 -3.86
C LEU A 899 -27.60 9.97 -2.96
N PHE A 900 -26.33 10.14 -2.62
CA PHE A 900 -25.56 9.16 -1.83
C PHE A 900 -24.35 9.80 -1.15
N LYS A 901 -23.78 9.16 -0.12
CA LYS A 901 -22.47 9.55 0.42
C LYS A 901 -21.38 9.06 -0.53
N ASP A 902 -20.52 9.96 -1.00
CA ASP A 902 -19.43 9.65 -1.95
C ASP A 902 -18.07 9.85 -1.27
N PRO A 903 -17.60 8.86 -0.48
CA PRO A 903 -16.39 8.99 0.30
C PRO A 903 -15.13 8.96 -0.56
N THR A 904 -14.15 9.76 -0.17
CA THR A 904 -12.77 9.68 -0.70
C THR A 904 -12.16 8.33 -0.36
N ARG A 905 -11.35 7.71 -1.23
CA ARG A 905 -10.76 6.38 -0.96
C ARG A 905 -9.77 6.40 0.22
N SER A 906 -8.86 7.36 0.27
CA SER A 906 -7.76 7.44 1.25
C SER A 906 -7.81 8.67 2.18
N GLY A 907 -8.79 9.57 1.99
CA GLY A 907 -8.99 10.73 2.87
C GLY A 907 -9.69 10.38 4.19
N PRO A 908 -9.68 11.29 5.18
CA PRO A 908 -10.38 11.09 6.45
C PRO A 908 -11.91 11.07 6.25
N PRO A 909 -12.67 10.30 7.05
CA PRO A 909 -14.14 10.28 6.98
C PRO A 909 -14.84 11.62 7.19
N ASP A 910 -14.18 12.56 7.89
CA ASP A 910 -14.70 13.89 8.20
C ASP A 910 -14.72 14.85 7.01
N GLU A 911 -14.07 14.47 5.90
CA GLU A 911 -14.06 15.21 4.63
C GLU A 911 -15.02 14.58 3.59
N ASP A 912 -15.67 13.47 3.91
CA ASP A 912 -16.59 12.79 3.00
C ASP A 912 -18.00 13.42 3.03
N GLY A 913 -18.46 13.92 1.88
CA GLY A 913 -19.78 14.53 1.74
C GLY A 913 -20.83 13.65 1.04
N PHE A 914 -22.07 14.13 1.06
CA PHE A 914 -23.11 13.65 0.14
C PHE A 914 -22.96 14.31 -1.24
N ALA A 915 -23.39 13.59 -2.26
CA ALA A 915 -23.33 13.98 -3.65
C ALA A 915 -24.61 13.60 -4.38
N ILE A 916 -24.96 14.39 -5.40
CA ILE A 916 -25.99 14.05 -6.40
C ILE A 916 -25.31 13.86 -7.75
N SER A 917 -25.58 12.73 -8.40
CA SER A 917 -25.02 12.37 -9.70
C SER A 917 -25.91 11.38 -10.45
N TYR A 918 -25.73 11.31 -11.76
CA TYR A 918 -26.28 10.25 -12.60
C TYR A 918 -25.64 8.88 -12.34
N GLU A 919 -24.45 8.83 -11.76
CA GLU A 919 -23.73 7.59 -11.43
C GLU A 919 -23.38 7.54 -9.94
N HIS A 920 -23.63 6.40 -9.31
CA HIS A 920 -23.38 6.13 -7.88
C HIS A 920 -22.37 5.02 -7.63
N ARG A 921 -21.97 4.25 -8.67
CA ARG A 921 -21.04 3.12 -8.51
C ARG A 921 -19.73 3.53 -7.85
N PHE A 922 -19.09 2.56 -7.19
CA PHE A 922 -17.76 2.75 -6.59
C PHE A 922 -16.69 2.86 -7.69
N LEU A 923 -16.23 4.09 -7.94
CA LEU A 923 -15.27 4.40 -9.00
C LEU A 923 -13.86 3.90 -8.68
N ALA A 924 -13.15 3.45 -9.71
CA ALA A 924 -11.71 3.17 -9.68
C ALA A 924 -10.90 4.49 -9.65
N ALA A 925 -9.67 4.45 -9.12
CA ALA A 925 -8.85 5.64 -8.91
C ALA A 925 -8.44 6.42 -10.19
N HIS A 926 -8.64 5.85 -11.39
CA HIS A 926 -8.41 6.54 -12.67
C HIS A 926 -9.68 7.18 -13.25
N GLU A 927 -10.86 6.83 -12.73
CA GLU A 927 -12.17 7.28 -13.18
C GLU A 927 -12.58 8.58 -12.47
N HIS A 928 -13.48 9.32 -13.10
CA HIS A 928 -14.01 10.61 -12.63
C HIS A 928 -15.53 10.50 -12.44
N ARG A 929 -16.11 11.33 -11.56
CA ARG A 929 -17.56 11.49 -11.41
C ARG A 929 -17.98 12.91 -11.78
N GLU A 930 -18.97 13.04 -12.64
CA GLU A 930 -19.69 14.30 -12.82
C GLU A 930 -20.71 14.47 -11.69
N TYR A 931 -20.75 15.64 -11.07
CA TYR A 931 -21.57 15.94 -9.90
C TYR A 931 -22.57 17.06 -10.23
N LEU A 932 -23.84 16.82 -9.95
CA LEU A 932 -24.91 17.83 -10.07
C LEU A 932 -24.97 18.72 -8.82
N LEU A 933 -24.75 18.13 -7.64
CA LEU A 933 -24.68 18.83 -6.36
C LEU A 933 -23.68 18.12 -5.44
N LYS A 934 -22.91 18.89 -4.64
CA LYS A 934 -22.13 18.37 -3.51
C LYS A 934 -22.55 19.05 -2.21
N PHE A 935 -22.82 18.28 -1.18
CA PHE A 935 -23.09 18.79 0.16
C PHE A 935 -21.78 19.03 0.92
N GLU A 936 -21.82 19.91 1.93
CA GLU A 936 -20.72 20.02 2.89
C GLU A 936 -20.47 18.67 3.62
N PRO A 937 -19.21 18.32 3.98
CA PRO A 937 -18.89 17.03 4.60
C PRO A 937 -19.65 16.70 5.90
N LYS A 938 -20.20 17.72 6.58
CA LYS A 938 -20.96 17.55 7.82
C LYS A 938 -22.37 17.01 7.60
N ALA A 939 -22.90 17.05 6.36
CA ALA A 939 -24.25 16.60 6.04
C ALA A 939 -24.38 15.07 6.23
N LYS A 940 -25.01 14.63 7.32
CA LYS A 940 -25.25 13.20 7.62
C LYS A 940 -26.68 12.79 7.24
N LEU A 941 -27.09 13.02 5.98
CA LEU A 941 -28.48 12.91 5.50
C LEU A 941 -29.15 11.56 5.85
N HIS A 942 -28.40 10.47 5.73
CA HIS A 942 -28.88 9.13 6.08
C HIS A 942 -29.25 8.98 7.57
N LYS A 943 -28.63 9.74 8.48
CA LYS A 943 -28.85 9.72 9.94
C LYS A 943 -29.88 10.73 10.46
N LEU A 944 -30.42 11.61 9.60
CA LEU A 944 -31.47 12.56 9.98
C LEU A 944 -32.71 11.85 10.56
N GLU A 945 -33.32 12.47 11.57
CA GLU A 945 -34.50 11.93 12.27
C GLU A 945 -35.77 11.97 11.40
N GLU A 946 -36.80 11.25 11.80
CA GLU A 946 -38.09 11.30 11.11
C GLU A 946 -38.76 12.67 11.35
N CYS A 947 -39.38 13.24 10.32
CA CYS A 947 -40.02 14.57 10.36
C CYS A 947 -39.07 15.75 10.68
N SER A 948 -37.75 15.58 10.52
CA SER A 948 -36.80 16.70 10.55
C SER A 948 -36.84 17.51 9.26
N GLU A 949 -36.69 18.83 9.37
CA GLU A 949 -36.31 19.70 8.26
C GLU A 949 -35.01 20.41 8.60
N GLU A 950 -33.97 20.19 7.80
CA GLU A 950 -32.63 20.75 8.01
C GLU A 950 -32.10 21.38 6.74
N ALA A 951 -31.27 22.41 6.89
CA ALA A 951 -30.64 23.12 5.78
C ALA A 951 -29.13 22.94 5.80
N PHE A 952 -28.57 22.51 4.67
CA PHE A 952 -27.14 22.26 4.48
C PHE A 952 -26.55 23.21 3.46
N LYS A 953 -25.28 23.56 3.62
CA LYS A 953 -24.53 24.18 2.53
C LYS A 953 -24.25 23.14 1.45
N ALA A 954 -24.47 23.52 0.20
CA ALA A 954 -24.12 22.71 -0.95
C ALA A 954 -23.50 23.58 -2.07
N GLU A 955 -22.69 22.93 -2.90
CA GLU A 955 -21.95 23.49 -4.02
C GLU A 955 -22.49 22.82 -5.28
N ILE A 956 -23.14 23.58 -6.17
CA ILE A 956 -23.38 23.11 -7.53
C ILE A 956 -22.06 23.26 -8.26
N GLY A 957 -21.54 22.14 -8.76
CA GLY A 957 -20.35 22.12 -9.60
C GLY A 957 -20.62 22.87 -10.89
N SER A 958 -19.61 23.59 -11.38
CA SER A 958 -19.67 24.35 -12.61
C SER A 958 -20.06 23.49 -13.83
N ARG A 959 -20.47 24.18 -14.90
CA ARG A 959 -21.02 23.53 -16.10
C ARG A 959 -19.94 23.25 -17.14
N TRP A 960 -20.25 22.32 -18.03
CA TRP A 960 -19.57 22.19 -19.31
C TRP A 960 -20.06 23.31 -20.25
N GLU A 961 -19.16 24.20 -20.64
CA GLU A 961 -19.42 25.25 -21.64
C GLU A 961 -18.75 24.85 -22.97
N GLU A 962 -19.49 24.95 -24.08
CA GLU A 962 -19.03 24.53 -25.41
C GLU A 962 -17.93 25.47 -25.94
N LEU A 963 -16.77 24.91 -26.30
CA LEU A 963 -15.87 25.57 -27.25
C LEU A 963 -16.54 25.46 -28.62
N GLY A 964 -16.76 26.60 -29.28
CA GLY A 964 -17.50 26.62 -30.55
C GLY A 964 -16.85 25.76 -31.64
N ASP A 965 -17.68 25.36 -32.62
CA ASP A 965 -17.36 24.43 -33.73
C ASP A 965 -15.94 24.56 -34.33
#